data_AF-A0A7Y2BA69-F1
#
_entry.id   AF-A0A7Y2BA69-F1
#
_cell.length_a   1.000
_cell.length_b   1.000
_cell.length_c   1.000
_cell.angle_alpha   90.00
_cell.angle_beta   90.00
_cell.angle_gamma   90.00
#
_symmetry.space_group_name_H-M   'P 1'
#
loop_
_entity.id
_entity.type
_entity.pdbx_description
1 polymer ?
#
loop_
_entity_poly.entity_id
_entity_poly.type
_entity_poly.pdbx_seq_one_letter_code
_entity_poly.pdbx_strand_id
1 'polypeptide(L)'
;MKVKIALVLRIAVFCGMITTINAQEHSIARVWNEEVLNGIRNDFARPTVHARNLWHTSIAMYDIWAVYHPEADPYLLGNTVNGIEIEFDGIPVSSTPEADIEEAISYAIYRLLFNRFLRSPGAGSIFGRMNQIMIDRGYSLAFSSTDYSSGNPAALGNYVAEKIIEFGDNDNSNQANDYANIAYEPVNDPLLITESGVMPLNDPNRWQPLTLEEFIDQSGNVTSNDTPDFLSPEWGQVTPFALSTDDLMIYQRDGFDYYVYHDPGTPPQVSLEESNAMSDQFKWGFAMVSIWSSHLDPDDGVMWDISPGAIGNVNELPTDFTDYPDFYNYIDGGDIGEGHEINPYTGEPYEPNMVPRGDYGRVLAEFWADGPDSETPPGHWFTLLNYVTDHPAFERKYNGKGEQIDLLEWDVKSYLMMGSAMHDCAIAAWGIKGYYDYLRPISAIRSMAGRGQCTDENLPNYHVGGMPLVEGYIELVEEGDPLVGPNLENLNKIKLYAWKGPEFIEDPEVDVAGVDWILADDWWPYQRPSFVTPPFAGYVSGHSTYSRAAADLLAHMTGSEFFPGGMAEFSAERNEFLVFEDGPSEDIILQWATFRDASDQTSLSRIWGGIHPPADDIPGRLIGIEIAKDVISKAESFLFDDVDNDGFYTYQDCDDTNPNINPAANEICDGRDNNCSGFIDDNLPLFTYYLDVDSDGYGDEMFPIDTCLLFSPSGYASNPDDCNDEVDSINPISPEICDAIDNNCDGRADEGLPRNRYYFDFDNDGFGDASIFVDTCIITPPVGFVDNLSDCNDMNELINPNASEICDAIDNNCDGRADEGLTKNRYYEDLDQDGFGNQLVFADTCILIPPVGFVDNSSDCDDSDNSINPDGIEICDAVDNNCDGKADEGLPKFTYYLDSDNDGFGNLMMPTDTCIMQPPIGYVDNSLDCDDSNSGISPIGIEIPDNDIDEDCNGIDLFIEAKMFPNPFDEELRIHLNYDGEVNTYIFESVSGRRVHFQRNNINNNFFTIRNYELFGGVYFLVIRDTNGVELYSNTIVHVNRNF
;
A
#
# COMPACT_ATOMS: atom_id res chain seq x y z
N MET A 1 -44.43 -34.85 -19.64
CA MET A 1 -44.07 -35.92 -20.60
C MET A 1 -42.55 -36.04 -20.57
N LYS A 2 -41.98 -37.23 -20.30
CA LYS A 2 -40.51 -37.44 -20.12
C LYS A 2 -39.74 -37.42 -21.46
N VAL A 3 -38.39 -37.25 -21.34
CA VAL A 3 -37.29 -37.65 -22.28
C VAL A 3 -36.86 -36.50 -23.26
N LYS A 4 -35.60 -36.04 -23.46
CA LYS A 4 -34.22 -36.57 -23.30
C LYS A 4 -33.14 -35.45 -23.33
N ILE A 5 -32.00 -35.71 -22.69
CA ILE A 5 -30.68 -35.05 -22.82
C ILE A 5 -30.03 -35.37 -24.18
N ALA A 6 -29.26 -34.42 -24.76
CA ALA A 6 -28.10 -34.72 -25.62
C ALA A 6 -27.09 -33.55 -25.65
N LEU A 7 -25.91 -33.83 -25.12
CA LEU A 7 -24.63 -33.11 -25.15
C LEU A 7 -24.02 -33.16 -26.56
N VAL A 8 -23.41 -32.07 -27.06
CA VAL A 8 -22.36 -32.13 -28.10
C VAL A 8 -21.28 -31.08 -27.83
N LEU A 9 -20.11 -31.57 -27.40
CA LEU A 9 -18.82 -30.88 -27.43
C LEU A 9 -18.42 -30.47 -28.86
N ARG A 10 -17.75 -29.33 -29.00
CA ARG A 10 -16.66 -29.16 -29.97
C ARG A 10 -15.46 -28.47 -29.32
N ILE A 11 -14.36 -29.21 -29.35
CA ILE A 11 -13.00 -28.87 -28.96
C ILE A 11 -12.35 -28.05 -30.09
N ALA A 12 -11.66 -26.96 -29.75
CA ALA A 12 -10.55 -26.42 -30.54
C ALA A 12 -9.35 -26.28 -29.60
N VAL A 13 -8.25 -26.93 -29.98
CA VAL A 13 -6.99 -27.01 -29.26
C VAL A 13 -6.16 -25.78 -29.61
N PHE A 14 -5.82 -24.96 -28.62
CA PHE A 14 -4.58 -24.18 -28.60
C PHE A 14 -3.82 -24.58 -27.33
N CYS A 15 -2.59 -25.03 -27.52
CA CYS A 15 -1.73 -25.60 -26.50
C CYS A 15 -0.80 -24.49 -26.01
N GLY A 16 -0.96 -24.08 -24.75
CA GLY A 16 -0.13 -23.10 -24.05
C GLY A 16 -0.64 -22.96 -22.61
N MET A 17 0.01 -23.70 -21.69
CA MET A 17 -0.14 -23.73 -20.23
C MET A 17 -1.54 -23.40 -19.65
N ILE A 18 -2.33 -24.45 -19.41
CA ILE A 18 -3.39 -24.40 -18.40
C ILE A 18 -2.70 -24.46 -17.04
N THR A 19 -2.55 -23.32 -16.37
CA THR A 19 -2.46 -23.31 -14.92
C THR A 19 -3.82 -23.78 -14.41
N THR A 20 -3.84 -24.96 -13.81
CA THR A 20 -5.00 -25.38 -13.01
C THR A 20 -5.07 -24.42 -11.83
N ILE A 21 -6.03 -23.49 -11.83
CA ILE A 21 -6.46 -22.79 -10.62
C ILE A 21 -7.01 -23.89 -9.70
N ASN A 22 -6.22 -24.29 -8.70
CA ASN A 22 -6.74 -25.05 -7.57
C ASN A 22 -7.72 -24.13 -6.85
N ALA A 23 -8.95 -24.59 -6.60
CA ALA A 23 -9.75 -23.98 -5.56
C ALA A 23 -8.96 -24.16 -4.25
N GLN A 24 -8.66 -23.06 -3.55
CA GLN A 24 -7.93 -23.09 -2.30
C GLN A 24 -8.76 -23.86 -1.26
N GLU A 25 -8.20 -24.94 -0.70
CA GLU A 25 -8.83 -25.64 0.43
C GLU A 25 -8.65 -24.79 1.69
N HIS A 26 -9.76 -24.40 2.33
CA HIS A 26 -9.75 -23.68 3.60
C HIS A 26 -9.69 -24.67 4.77
N SER A 27 -8.98 -24.32 5.85
CA SER A 27 -8.97 -25.12 7.07
C SER A 27 -10.35 -25.12 7.73
N ILE A 28 -10.57 -26.07 8.65
CA ILE A 28 -11.81 -26.09 9.43
C ILE A 28 -11.98 -24.85 10.32
N ALA A 29 -10.87 -24.29 10.82
CA ALA A 29 -10.89 -23.07 11.62
C ALA A 29 -11.35 -21.89 10.77
N ARG A 30 -10.82 -21.74 9.55
CA ARG A 30 -11.25 -20.74 8.56
C ARG A 30 -12.73 -20.85 8.21
N VAL A 31 -13.23 -22.07 7.99
CA VAL A 31 -14.66 -22.33 7.70
C VAL A 31 -15.55 -21.89 8.87
N TRP A 32 -15.19 -22.23 10.10
CA TRP A 32 -15.99 -21.84 11.26
C TRP A 32 -15.86 -20.36 11.59
N ASN A 33 -14.69 -19.75 11.38
CA ASN A 33 -14.50 -18.31 11.54
C ASN A 33 -15.47 -17.53 10.63
N GLU A 34 -15.65 -17.93 9.36
CA GLU A 34 -16.67 -17.32 8.49
C GLU A 34 -18.09 -17.44 9.02
N GLU A 35 -18.40 -18.52 9.73
CA GLU A 35 -19.71 -18.67 10.35
C GLU A 35 -19.85 -17.85 11.63
N VAL A 36 -18.76 -17.58 12.37
CA VAL A 36 -18.77 -16.60 13.46
C VAL A 36 -19.03 -15.21 12.88
N LEU A 37 -18.30 -14.83 11.83
CA LEU A 37 -18.47 -13.56 11.12
C LEU A 37 -19.89 -13.43 10.53
N ASN A 38 -20.41 -14.47 9.88
CA ASN A 38 -21.79 -14.49 9.41
C ASN A 38 -22.79 -14.37 10.56
N GLY A 39 -22.53 -15.03 11.68
CA GLY A 39 -23.32 -14.89 12.90
C GLY A 39 -23.41 -13.44 13.36
N ILE A 40 -22.27 -12.73 13.36
CA ILE A 40 -22.20 -11.32 13.73
C ILE A 40 -22.99 -10.43 12.76
N ARG A 41 -22.83 -10.60 11.44
CA ARG A 41 -23.62 -9.87 10.42
C ARG A 41 -25.14 -10.03 10.59
N ASN A 42 -25.56 -11.10 11.25
CA ASN A 42 -26.96 -11.48 11.44
C ASN A 42 -27.43 -11.31 12.91
N ASP A 43 -26.66 -10.60 13.72
CA ASP A 43 -26.92 -10.30 15.13
C ASP A 43 -27.23 -8.82 15.36
N PHE A 44 -27.61 -8.45 16.58
CA PHE A 44 -27.64 -7.04 16.98
C PHE A 44 -26.24 -6.45 17.04
N ALA A 45 -26.09 -5.16 16.72
CA ALA A 45 -24.80 -4.45 16.76
C ALA A 45 -24.23 -4.32 18.19
N ARG A 46 -23.37 -5.25 18.60
CA ARG A 46 -22.83 -5.35 19.97
C ARG A 46 -21.32 -5.60 19.94
N PRO A 47 -20.49 -4.60 19.60
CA PRO A 47 -19.05 -4.78 19.35
C PRO A 47 -18.30 -5.42 20.53
N THR A 48 -18.66 -5.10 21.78
CA THR A 48 -18.08 -5.74 22.98
C THR A 48 -18.37 -7.23 23.06
N VAL A 49 -19.61 -7.63 22.79
CA VAL A 49 -20.05 -9.02 22.77
C VAL A 49 -19.45 -9.77 21.59
N HIS A 50 -19.33 -9.12 20.43
CA HIS A 50 -18.77 -9.72 19.21
C HIS A 50 -17.26 -9.96 19.34
N ALA A 51 -16.50 -8.99 19.84
CA ALA A 51 -15.08 -9.15 20.16
C ALA A 51 -14.85 -10.36 21.10
N ARG A 52 -15.69 -10.47 22.13
CA ARG A 52 -15.66 -11.59 23.07
C ARG A 52 -16.05 -12.93 22.43
N ASN A 53 -17.01 -12.96 21.51
CA ASN A 53 -17.37 -14.17 20.78
C ASN A 53 -16.24 -14.64 19.85
N LEU A 54 -15.56 -13.71 19.17
CA LEU A 54 -14.36 -13.98 18.37
C LEU A 54 -13.24 -14.55 19.25
N TRP A 55 -13.02 -13.99 20.44
CA TRP A 55 -12.07 -14.52 21.40
C TRP A 55 -12.42 -15.94 21.88
N HIS A 56 -13.65 -16.16 22.35
CA HIS A 56 -14.06 -17.46 22.88
C HIS A 56 -14.04 -18.57 21.82
N THR A 57 -14.37 -18.26 20.58
CA THR A 57 -14.26 -19.21 19.47
C THR A 57 -12.81 -19.50 19.12
N SER A 58 -11.94 -18.49 19.17
CA SER A 58 -10.50 -18.64 18.95
C SER A 58 -9.83 -19.51 20.01
N ILE A 59 -10.17 -19.34 21.30
CA ILE A 59 -9.75 -20.25 22.37
C ILE A 59 -10.19 -21.69 22.06
N ALA A 60 -11.45 -21.89 21.68
CA ALA A 60 -11.98 -23.22 21.41
C ALA A 60 -11.21 -23.94 20.30
N MET A 61 -10.92 -23.23 19.21
CA MET A 61 -10.18 -23.77 18.07
C MET A 61 -8.73 -24.07 18.44
N TYR A 62 -8.07 -23.12 19.11
CA TYR A 62 -6.68 -23.24 19.51
C TYR A 62 -6.46 -24.35 20.54
N ASP A 63 -7.21 -24.38 21.63
CA ASP A 63 -7.06 -25.39 22.67
C ASP A 63 -7.27 -26.80 22.13
N ILE A 64 -8.24 -26.98 21.22
CA ILE A 64 -8.46 -28.28 20.57
C ILE A 64 -7.29 -28.65 19.68
N TRP A 65 -6.70 -27.70 18.95
CA TRP A 65 -5.51 -27.98 18.14
C TRP A 65 -4.30 -28.30 19.04
N ALA A 66 -4.07 -27.51 20.09
CA ALA A 66 -2.93 -27.64 21.01
C ALA A 66 -2.91 -28.99 21.75
N VAL A 67 -4.06 -29.55 22.16
CA VAL A 67 -4.06 -30.86 22.85
C VAL A 67 -3.57 -32.03 21.99
N TYR A 68 -3.48 -31.87 20.68
CA TYR A 68 -2.90 -32.85 19.76
C TYR A 68 -1.47 -32.52 19.31
N HIS A 69 -0.95 -31.34 19.66
CA HIS A 69 0.37 -30.85 19.24
C HIS A 69 1.29 -30.70 20.48
N PRO A 70 2.41 -31.44 20.53
CA PRO A 70 3.25 -31.50 21.73
C PRO A 70 4.04 -30.22 22.04
N GLU A 71 4.14 -29.30 21.07
CA GLU A 71 4.89 -28.03 21.14
C GLU A 71 3.97 -26.83 21.47
N ALA A 72 2.70 -27.08 21.80
CA ALA A 72 1.72 -26.05 22.08
C ALA A 72 1.00 -26.31 23.40
N ASP A 73 0.85 -25.26 24.21
CA ASP A 73 0.12 -25.34 25.47
C ASP A 73 -1.30 -24.79 25.31
N PRO A 74 -2.36 -25.54 25.71
CA PRO A 74 -3.72 -25.02 25.72
C PRO A 74 -3.86 -23.83 26.67
N TYR A 75 -4.65 -22.81 26.29
CA TYR A 75 -4.88 -21.66 27.15
C TYR A 75 -5.81 -21.99 28.32
N LEU A 76 -6.93 -22.67 28.04
CA LEU A 76 -8.01 -22.91 29.00
C LEU A 76 -8.00 -24.34 29.54
N LEU A 77 -7.86 -25.36 28.68
CA LEU A 77 -7.87 -26.77 29.10
C LEU A 77 -6.67 -27.12 29.99
N GLY A 78 -6.94 -27.68 31.17
CA GLY A 78 -5.90 -28.09 32.13
C GLY A 78 -5.32 -26.94 32.95
N ASN A 79 -5.77 -25.71 32.70
CA ASN A 79 -5.24 -24.49 33.30
C ASN A 79 -6.26 -23.81 34.22
N THR A 80 -5.73 -22.89 35.05
CA THR A 80 -6.56 -22.00 35.87
C THR A 80 -6.56 -20.61 35.24
N VAL A 81 -7.70 -20.19 34.70
CA VAL A 81 -7.88 -18.89 34.06
C VAL A 81 -8.82 -18.05 34.91
N ASN A 82 -8.37 -16.88 35.35
CA ASN A 82 -9.09 -15.97 36.25
C ASN A 82 -9.70 -16.67 37.50
N GLY A 83 -8.94 -17.57 38.11
CA GLY A 83 -9.36 -18.31 39.30
C GLY A 83 -10.37 -19.44 39.02
N ILE A 84 -10.68 -19.72 37.76
CA ILE A 84 -11.52 -20.84 37.33
C ILE A 84 -10.59 -21.96 36.84
N GLU A 85 -10.57 -23.08 37.55
CA GLU A 85 -9.81 -24.27 37.19
C GLU A 85 -10.60 -25.13 36.20
N ILE A 86 -10.00 -25.44 35.04
CA ILE A 86 -10.61 -26.27 34.01
C ILE A 86 -9.88 -27.62 33.96
N GLU A 87 -10.50 -28.65 34.52
CA GLU A 87 -9.93 -30.00 34.56
C GLU A 87 -9.78 -30.59 33.14
N PHE A 88 -8.59 -31.07 32.79
CA PHE A 88 -8.36 -31.79 31.55
C PHE A 88 -7.45 -33.00 31.80
N ASP A 89 -7.96 -34.19 31.54
CA ASP A 89 -7.25 -35.46 31.83
C ASP A 89 -6.38 -35.95 30.64
N GLY A 90 -6.24 -35.12 29.60
CA GLY A 90 -5.64 -35.51 28.32
C GLY A 90 -6.59 -36.32 27.44
N ILE A 91 -6.27 -36.41 26.14
CA ILE A 91 -6.99 -37.25 25.19
C ILE A 91 -6.13 -38.46 24.77
N PRO A 92 -6.69 -39.68 24.65
CA PRO A 92 -5.95 -40.82 24.14
C PRO A 92 -5.34 -40.55 22.74
N VAL A 93 -4.11 -41.01 22.53
CA VAL A 93 -3.39 -40.86 21.24
C VAL A 93 -4.21 -41.45 20.10
N SER A 94 -4.45 -40.63 19.07
CA SER A 94 -5.17 -41.01 17.86
C SER A 94 -4.22 -41.40 16.72
N SER A 95 -4.69 -42.26 15.82
CA SER A 95 -4.01 -42.56 14.55
C SER A 95 -4.38 -41.61 13.41
N THR A 96 -5.36 -40.73 13.63
CA THR A 96 -5.88 -39.76 12.66
C THR A 96 -6.12 -38.39 13.33
N PRO A 97 -5.07 -37.77 13.90
CA PRO A 97 -5.22 -36.55 14.70
C PRO A 97 -5.86 -35.40 13.91
N GLU A 98 -5.57 -35.25 12.62
CA GLU A 98 -6.10 -34.15 11.80
C GLU A 98 -7.64 -34.24 11.64
N ALA A 99 -8.16 -35.45 11.38
CA ALA A 99 -9.60 -35.69 11.28
C ALA A 99 -10.30 -35.55 12.64
N ASP A 100 -9.62 -35.92 13.72
CA ASP A 100 -10.13 -35.76 15.08
C ASP A 100 -10.20 -34.28 15.48
N ILE A 101 -9.20 -33.47 15.13
CA ILE A 101 -9.21 -32.02 15.33
C ILE A 101 -10.35 -31.39 14.54
N GLU A 102 -10.54 -31.78 13.27
CA GLU A 102 -11.65 -31.28 12.45
C GLU A 102 -13.03 -31.55 13.07
N GLU A 103 -13.25 -32.78 13.54
CA GLU A 103 -14.49 -33.16 14.21
C GLU A 103 -14.66 -32.42 15.55
N ALA A 104 -13.61 -32.34 16.37
CA ALA A 104 -13.65 -31.68 17.67
C ALA A 104 -13.92 -30.17 17.55
N ILE A 105 -13.19 -29.44 16.68
CA ILE A 105 -13.43 -28.01 16.39
C ILE A 105 -14.88 -27.82 15.95
N SER A 106 -15.37 -28.66 15.03
CA SER A 106 -16.73 -28.53 14.52
C SER A 106 -17.79 -28.67 15.59
N TYR A 107 -17.66 -29.66 16.48
CA TYR A 107 -18.59 -29.80 17.60
C TYR A 107 -18.47 -28.65 18.62
N ALA A 108 -17.26 -28.17 18.89
CA ALA A 108 -17.05 -27.07 19.84
C ALA A 108 -17.71 -25.78 19.36
N ILE A 109 -17.38 -25.34 18.13
CA ILE A 109 -17.92 -24.11 17.58
C ILE A 109 -19.43 -24.22 17.33
N TYR A 110 -19.91 -25.37 16.85
CA TYR A 110 -21.34 -25.60 16.68
C TYR A 110 -22.13 -25.40 17.98
N ARG A 111 -21.64 -25.92 19.11
CA ARG A 111 -22.29 -25.78 20.42
C ARG A 111 -22.18 -24.36 20.97
N LEU A 112 -21.01 -23.76 20.83
CA LEU A 112 -20.75 -22.40 21.31
C LEU A 112 -21.62 -21.39 20.56
N LEU A 113 -21.61 -21.39 19.22
CA LEU A 113 -22.40 -20.43 18.43
C LEU A 113 -23.91 -20.63 18.60
N PHE A 114 -24.37 -21.86 18.79
CA PHE A 114 -25.78 -22.11 19.11
C PHE A 114 -26.18 -21.44 20.42
N ASN A 115 -25.30 -21.41 21.42
CA ASN A 115 -25.52 -20.69 22.67
C ASN A 115 -25.46 -19.17 22.46
N ARG A 116 -24.48 -18.65 21.72
CA ARG A 116 -24.25 -17.20 21.53
C ARG A 116 -25.34 -16.52 20.73
N PHE A 117 -25.74 -17.10 19.60
CA PHE A 117 -26.67 -16.48 18.66
C PHE A 117 -28.13 -16.94 18.85
N LEU A 118 -28.46 -17.56 20.00
CA LEU A 118 -29.81 -18.04 20.29
C LEU A 118 -30.87 -16.95 20.27
N ARG A 119 -30.50 -15.73 20.65
CA ARG A 119 -31.39 -14.55 20.72
C ARG A 119 -31.21 -13.59 19.55
N SER A 120 -30.38 -13.95 18.58
CA SER A 120 -30.08 -13.08 17.44
C SER A 120 -31.28 -13.01 16.49
N PRO A 121 -31.53 -11.84 15.87
CA PRO A 121 -32.61 -11.68 14.89
C PRO A 121 -32.48 -12.67 13.72
N GLY A 122 -31.25 -12.95 13.27
CA GLY A 122 -30.97 -13.90 12.18
C GLY A 122 -30.75 -15.36 12.61
N ALA A 123 -31.07 -15.76 13.84
CA ALA A 123 -30.76 -17.09 14.39
C ALA A 123 -31.17 -18.27 13.48
N GLY A 124 -32.32 -18.15 12.79
CA GLY A 124 -32.79 -19.19 11.86
C GLY A 124 -31.87 -19.39 10.65
N SER A 125 -31.30 -18.32 10.11
CA SER A 125 -30.35 -18.35 8.99
C SER A 125 -29.01 -18.93 9.45
N ILE A 126 -28.48 -18.38 10.56
CA ILE A 126 -27.22 -18.79 11.18
C ILE A 126 -27.23 -20.30 11.47
N PHE A 127 -28.26 -20.79 12.19
CA PHE A 127 -28.35 -22.21 12.52
C PHE A 127 -28.57 -23.09 11.29
N GLY A 128 -29.21 -22.57 10.24
CA GLY A 128 -29.34 -23.25 8.95
C GLY A 128 -27.98 -23.58 8.34
N ARG A 129 -27.09 -22.58 8.24
CA ARG A 129 -25.73 -22.74 7.70
C ARG A 129 -24.85 -23.63 8.56
N MET A 130 -24.86 -23.41 9.87
CA MET A 130 -24.11 -24.24 10.83
C MET A 130 -24.52 -25.72 10.74
N ASN A 131 -25.83 -26.01 10.63
CA ASN A 131 -26.31 -27.39 10.46
C ASN A 131 -25.81 -27.99 9.13
N GLN A 132 -25.75 -27.20 8.06
CA GLN A 132 -25.28 -27.65 6.76
C GLN A 132 -23.80 -28.05 6.80
N ILE A 133 -22.95 -27.25 7.46
CA ILE A 133 -21.52 -27.55 7.65
C ILE A 133 -21.32 -28.90 8.36
N MET A 134 -22.09 -29.16 9.41
CA MET A 134 -22.05 -30.43 10.14
C MET A 134 -22.56 -31.60 9.27
N ILE A 135 -23.65 -31.40 8.51
CA ILE A 135 -24.24 -32.44 7.65
C ILE A 135 -23.30 -32.82 6.51
N ASP A 136 -22.65 -31.84 5.87
CA ASP A 136 -21.73 -32.07 4.74
C ASP A 136 -20.50 -32.88 5.15
N ARG A 137 -20.10 -32.80 6.42
CA ARG A 137 -19.03 -33.60 7.04
C ARG A 137 -19.50 -34.93 7.62
N GLY A 138 -20.81 -35.21 7.57
CA GLY A 138 -21.39 -36.44 8.10
C GLY A 138 -21.52 -36.48 9.62
N TYR A 139 -21.37 -35.34 10.30
CA TYR A 139 -21.47 -35.23 11.75
C TYR A 139 -22.93 -35.19 12.22
N SER A 140 -23.19 -35.84 13.37
CA SER A 140 -24.54 -35.93 13.94
C SER A 140 -24.85 -34.70 14.80
N LEU A 141 -25.83 -33.91 14.39
CA LEU A 141 -26.34 -32.76 15.16
C LEU A 141 -26.82 -33.15 16.58
N ALA A 142 -27.27 -34.40 16.74
CA ALA A 142 -27.84 -34.94 17.97
C ALA A 142 -26.80 -35.51 18.95
N PHE A 143 -25.52 -35.60 18.56
CA PHE A 143 -24.47 -36.10 19.45
C PHE A 143 -24.04 -35.02 20.44
N SER A 144 -24.24 -35.26 21.74
CA SER A 144 -24.03 -34.27 22.79
C SER A 144 -23.27 -34.80 24.01
N SER A 145 -22.57 -35.94 23.88
CA SER A 145 -21.73 -36.46 24.97
C SER A 145 -20.57 -35.51 25.19
N THR A 146 -20.18 -35.27 26.43
CA THR A 146 -18.94 -34.56 26.83
C THR A 146 -17.88 -35.52 27.37
N ASP A 147 -18.19 -36.82 27.44
CA ASP A 147 -17.25 -37.85 27.88
C ASP A 147 -16.24 -38.19 26.76
N TYR A 148 -15.12 -37.48 26.77
CA TYR A 148 -14.02 -37.66 25.83
C TYR A 148 -13.00 -38.73 26.27
N SER A 149 -13.19 -39.38 27.42
CA SER A 149 -12.23 -40.34 28.01
C SER A 149 -11.93 -41.55 27.10
N SER A 150 -12.79 -41.81 26.13
CA SER A 150 -12.62 -42.85 25.10
C SER A 150 -11.79 -42.42 23.88
N GLY A 151 -11.37 -41.16 23.80
CA GLY A 151 -10.74 -40.57 22.62
C GLY A 151 -11.74 -40.17 21.53
N ASN A 152 -12.99 -39.84 21.90
CA ASN A 152 -13.99 -39.41 20.92
C ASN A 152 -13.88 -37.88 20.67
N PRO A 153 -13.52 -37.44 19.45
CA PRO A 153 -13.29 -36.02 19.16
C PRO A 153 -14.57 -35.17 19.27
N ALA A 154 -15.71 -35.66 18.82
CA ALA A 154 -17.00 -34.97 19.00
C ALA A 154 -17.32 -34.72 20.48
N ALA A 155 -16.95 -35.64 21.37
CA ALA A 155 -17.15 -35.50 22.80
C ALA A 155 -16.18 -34.49 23.42
N LEU A 156 -14.93 -34.45 22.94
CA LEU A 156 -13.98 -33.40 23.30
C LEU A 156 -14.51 -32.03 22.88
N GLY A 157 -14.97 -31.88 21.64
CA GLY A 157 -15.54 -30.64 21.14
C GLY A 157 -16.73 -30.15 21.98
N ASN A 158 -17.69 -31.03 22.29
CA ASN A 158 -18.79 -30.68 23.18
C ASN A 158 -18.32 -30.28 24.58
N TYR A 159 -17.29 -30.96 25.13
CA TYR A 159 -16.73 -30.63 26.43
C TYR A 159 -16.07 -29.25 26.44
N VAL A 160 -15.26 -28.93 25.42
CA VAL A 160 -14.62 -27.61 25.25
C VAL A 160 -15.67 -26.51 25.18
N ALA A 161 -16.73 -26.70 24.39
CA ALA A 161 -17.83 -25.73 24.34
C ALA A 161 -18.52 -25.54 25.69
N GLU A 162 -18.77 -26.63 26.43
CA GLU A 162 -19.35 -26.55 27.78
C GLU A 162 -18.47 -25.70 28.71
N LYS A 163 -17.15 -25.91 28.67
CA LYS A 163 -16.19 -25.18 29.52
C LYS A 163 -16.04 -23.72 29.15
N ILE A 164 -16.06 -23.38 27.86
CA ILE A 164 -16.02 -21.98 27.40
C ILE A 164 -17.32 -21.25 27.74
N ILE A 165 -18.46 -21.93 27.67
CA ILE A 165 -19.74 -21.35 28.12
C ILE A 165 -19.71 -21.11 29.63
N GLU A 166 -19.23 -22.08 30.42
CA GLU A 166 -19.08 -21.94 31.88
C GLU A 166 -18.12 -20.81 32.26
N PHE A 167 -16.96 -20.72 31.60
CA PHE A 167 -16.02 -19.61 31.76
C PHE A 167 -16.71 -18.27 31.47
N GLY A 168 -17.41 -18.18 30.34
CA GLY A 168 -18.11 -16.97 29.94
C GLY A 168 -19.27 -16.55 30.86
N ASP A 169 -19.90 -17.48 31.57
CA ASP A 169 -20.92 -17.14 32.57
C ASP A 169 -20.31 -16.51 33.84
N ASN A 170 -19.00 -16.62 34.04
CA ASN A 170 -18.27 -16.19 35.23
C ASN A 170 -17.18 -15.13 34.95
N ASP A 171 -17.10 -14.60 33.73
CA ASP A 171 -16.04 -13.67 33.32
C ASP A 171 -16.37 -12.19 33.57
N ASN A 172 -17.45 -11.91 34.33
CA ASN A 172 -18.02 -10.58 34.62
C ASN A 172 -18.70 -9.85 33.45
N SER A 173 -18.94 -10.49 32.30
CA SER A 173 -19.70 -9.89 31.18
C SER A 173 -21.19 -9.67 31.46
N ASN A 174 -21.74 -10.22 32.54
CA ASN A 174 -23.17 -10.23 32.84
C ASN A 174 -24.05 -10.91 31.75
N GLN A 175 -23.45 -11.85 31.00
CA GLN A 175 -24.11 -12.61 29.93
C GLN A 175 -25.46 -13.23 30.34
N ALA A 176 -25.57 -13.77 31.56
CA ALA A 176 -26.80 -14.42 32.03
C ALA A 176 -28.02 -13.47 32.07
N ASN A 177 -27.78 -12.16 32.20
CA ASN A 177 -28.79 -11.11 32.17
C ASN A 177 -28.77 -10.33 30.85
N ASP A 178 -28.31 -10.95 29.76
CA ASP A 178 -28.23 -10.35 28.43
C ASP A 178 -27.36 -9.09 28.38
N TYR A 179 -26.26 -9.10 29.15
CA TYR A 179 -25.28 -8.01 29.20
C TYR A 179 -25.86 -6.65 29.65
N ALA A 180 -27.00 -6.66 30.35
CA ALA A 180 -27.66 -5.47 30.83
C ALA A 180 -26.77 -4.65 31.77
N ASN A 181 -26.94 -3.32 31.74
CA ASN A 181 -26.24 -2.38 32.61
C ASN A 181 -26.55 -2.67 34.09
N ILE A 182 -25.55 -2.50 34.93
CA ILE A 182 -25.64 -2.85 36.36
C ILE A 182 -25.84 -1.59 37.21
N ALA A 183 -25.08 -0.53 36.92
CA ALA A 183 -25.02 0.66 37.75
C ALA A 183 -25.10 1.97 36.97
N TYR A 184 -24.71 1.98 35.70
CA TYR A 184 -24.67 3.19 34.90
C TYR A 184 -26.08 3.76 34.64
N GLU A 185 -26.21 5.07 34.81
CA GLU A 185 -27.37 5.88 34.42
C GLU A 185 -26.86 7.20 33.79
N PRO A 186 -27.45 7.67 32.68
CA PRO A 186 -27.03 8.92 32.05
C PRO A 186 -27.37 10.13 32.93
N VAL A 187 -26.48 11.11 32.99
CA VAL A 187 -26.69 12.36 33.73
C VAL A 187 -27.53 13.38 32.94
N ASN A 188 -27.41 13.34 31.61
CA ASN A 188 -28.12 14.23 30.71
C ASN A 188 -29.44 13.61 30.25
N ASP A 189 -30.47 14.46 30.12
CA ASP A 189 -31.74 14.06 29.52
C ASP A 189 -31.56 13.73 28.03
N PRO A 190 -32.31 12.76 27.48
CA PRO A 190 -32.20 12.38 26.08
C PRO A 190 -32.45 13.54 25.13
N LEU A 191 -31.67 13.66 24.05
CA LEU A 191 -31.91 14.63 22.98
C LEU A 191 -32.97 14.11 22.00
N LEU A 192 -34.05 14.86 21.83
CA LEU A 192 -35.05 14.61 20.78
C LEU A 192 -34.51 15.14 19.45
N ILE A 193 -34.08 14.23 18.58
CA ILE A 193 -33.33 14.62 17.38
C ILE A 193 -34.20 15.34 16.33
N THR A 194 -35.50 15.03 16.28
CA THR A 194 -36.47 15.63 15.34
C THR A 194 -36.93 17.04 15.75
N GLU A 195 -36.53 17.54 16.91
CA GLU A 195 -36.84 18.89 17.35
C GLU A 195 -35.64 19.82 17.14
N SER A 196 -35.87 20.94 16.46
CA SER A 196 -34.88 22.01 16.32
C SER A 196 -34.61 22.68 17.67
N GLY A 197 -33.34 22.88 17.99
CA GLY A 197 -32.88 23.61 19.16
C GLY A 197 -32.13 22.75 20.18
N VAL A 198 -31.87 23.37 21.33
CA VAL A 198 -30.95 22.82 22.35
C VAL A 198 -31.70 22.60 23.65
N MET A 199 -31.67 21.37 24.14
CA MET A 199 -31.98 21.09 25.54
C MET A 199 -30.75 21.36 26.40
N PRO A 200 -30.86 22.15 27.49
CA PRO A 200 -29.73 22.38 28.39
C PRO A 200 -29.19 21.05 28.94
N LEU A 201 -27.91 20.76 28.67
CA LEU A 201 -27.22 19.64 29.31
C LEU A 201 -27.09 19.90 30.82
N ASN A 202 -27.39 18.89 31.63
CA ASN A 202 -27.12 18.88 33.07
C ASN A 202 -25.62 18.93 33.34
N ASP A 203 -24.82 18.24 32.51
CA ASP A 203 -23.37 18.30 32.50
C ASP A 203 -22.85 18.30 31.04
N PRO A 204 -22.20 19.38 30.57
CA PRO A 204 -21.74 19.51 29.19
C PRO A 204 -20.50 18.66 28.87
N ASN A 205 -19.94 17.94 29.84
CA ASN A 205 -18.79 17.05 29.65
C ASN A 205 -19.17 15.56 29.73
N ARG A 206 -20.47 15.25 29.86
CA ARG A 206 -20.98 13.89 30.07
C ARG A 206 -21.90 13.45 28.93
N TRP A 207 -21.94 12.17 28.58
CA TRP A 207 -22.70 11.65 27.45
C TRP A 207 -24.19 11.97 27.57
N GLN A 208 -24.84 12.09 26.41
CA GLN A 208 -26.26 12.34 26.29
C GLN A 208 -26.89 11.25 25.41
N PRO A 209 -27.90 10.51 25.90
CA PRO A 209 -28.63 9.57 25.07
C PRO A 209 -29.45 10.31 24.00
N LEU A 210 -29.76 9.64 22.89
CA LEU A 210 -30.60 10.20 21.83
C LEU A 210 -31.94 9.47 21.80
N THR A 211 -33.02 10.21 21.56
CA THR A 211 -34.33 9.66 21.25
C THR A 211 -34.62 9.85 19.77
N LEU A 212 -34.88 8.75 19.06
CA LEU A 212 -35.17 8.71 17.63
C LEU A 212 -36.63 8.33 17.38
N GLU A 213 -37.16 8.55 16.17
CA GLU A 213 -38.52 8.04 15.84
C GLU A 213 -38.56 6.51 15.81
N GLU A 214 -37.51 5.91 15.26
CA GLU A 214 -37.25 4.49 15.24
C GLU A 214 -35.73 4.28 15.33
N PHE A 215 -35.27 3.45 16.27
CA PHE A 215 -33.87 3.07 16.36
C PHE A 215 -33.65 1.75 15.63
N ILE A 216 -32.84 1.81 14.57
CA ILE A 216 -32.33 0.67 13.83
C ILE A 216 -30.85 0.59 14.16
N ASP A 217 -30.39 -0.54 14.68
CA ASP A 217 -28.98 -0.68 15.02
C ASP A 217 -28.10 -0.70 13.76
N GLN A 218 -26.78 -0.64 13.97
CA GLN A 218 -25.78 -0.63 12.90
C GLN A 218 -25.89 -1.85 11.97
N SER A 219 -26.41 -2.98 12.48
CA SER A 219 -26.65 -4.23 11.76
C SER A 219 -28.04 -4.28 11.08
N GLY A 220 -28.78 -3.17 11.04
CA GLY A 220 -30.06 -3.05 10.34
C GLY A 220 -31.28 -3.57 11.12
N ASN A 221 -31.16 -3.83 12.42
CA ASN A 221 -32.24 -4.40 13.22
C ASN A 221 -33.05 -3.35 13.97
N VAL A 222 -34.38 -3.35 13.78
CA VAL A 222 -35.30 -2.50 14.55
C VAL A 222 -35.32 -2.93 16.02
N THR A 223 -35.09 -1.98 16.92
CA THR A 223 -35.21 -2.23 18.37
C THR A 223 -36.52 -1.67 18.92
N SER A 224 -36.97 -2.20 20.07
CA SER A 224 -38.24 -1.78 20.68
C SER A 224 -38.14 -0.48 21.51
N ASN A 225 -36.96 0.11 21.63
CA ASN A 225 -36.70 1.29 22.44
C ASN A 225 -36.26 2.44 21.54
N ASP A 226 -36.98 3.56 21.58
CA ASP A 226 -36.66 4.77 20.83
C ASP A 226 -35.49 5.55 21.43
N THR A 227 -35.12 5.25 22.68
CA THR A 227 -34.00 5.83 23.41
C THR A 227 -33.07 4.73 23.92
N PRO A 228 -32.16 4.20 23.09
CA PRO A 228 -31.33 3.05 23.45
C PRO A 228 -30.48 3.32 24.71
N ASP A 229 -30.38 2.31 25.56
CA ASP A 229 -29.53 2.35 26.76
C ASP A 229 -28.04 2.38 26.36
N PHE A 230 -27.18 2.87 27.25
CA PHE A 230 -25.73 2.81 27.04
C PHE A 230 -25.29 1.35 26.86
N LEU A 231 -24.62 1.02 25.76
CA LEU A 231 -24.14 -0.34 25.50
C LEU A 231 -22.88 -0.66 26.33
N SER A 232 -23.04 -1.55 27.33
CA SER A 232 -21.95 -2.14 28.13
C SER A 232 -21.01 -1.15 28.85
N PRO A 233 -21.49 -0.12 29.56
CA PRO A 233 -20.62 0.87 30.23
C PRO A 233 -19.74 0.28 31.32
N GLU A 234 -20.04 -0.91 31.83
CA GLU A 234 -19.23 -1.58 32.86
C GLU A 234 -18.26 -2.64 32.31
N TRP A 235 -18.06 -2.71 30.99
CA TRP A 235 -17.29 -3.79 30.34
C TRP A 235 -15.82 -3.89 30.77
N GLY A 236 -15.26 -2.83 31.35
CA GLY A 236 -13.88 -2.86 31.89
C GLY A 236 -13.67 -3.92 32.99
N GLN A 237 -14.73 -4.43 33.63
CA GLN A 237 -14.63 -5.52 34.62
C GLN A 237 -14.55 -6.92 34.00
N VAL A 238 -14.79 -7.05 32.69
CA VAL A 238 -14.69 -8.34 32.00
C VAL A 238 -13.26 -8.85 32.07
N THR A 239 -13.13 -10.17 32.21
CA THR A 239 -11.84 -10.85 32.36
C THR A 239 -10.96 -10.65 31.12
N PRO A 240 -9.79 -10.00 31.23
CA PRO A 240 -8.92 -9.80 30.08
C PRO A 240 -8.06 -11.03 29.76
N PHE A 241 -7.51 -11.06 28.55
CA PHE A 241 -6.45 -11.99 28.18
C PHE A 241 -5.09 -11.48 28.64
N ALA A 242 -4.56 -10.40 28.05
CA ALA A 242 -3.20 -9.90 28.26
C ALA A 242 -3.11 -8.67 29.16
N LEU A 243 -4.19 -7.90 29.33
CA LEU A 243 -4.17 -6.69 30.18
C LEU A 243 -3.72 -7.01 31.62
N SER A 244 -2.72 -6.28 32.10
CA SER A 244 -2.12 -6.45 33.42
C SER A 244 -2.83 -5.62 34.50
N THR A 245 -2.77 -6.09 35.75
CA THR A 245 -3.16 -5.27 36.90
C THR A 245 -2.23 -4.08 37.14
N ASP A 246 -1.04 -4.08 36.56
CA ASP A 246 -0.09 -2.97 36.65
C ASP A 246 -0.58 -1.74 35.87
N ASP A 247 -1.38 -1.96 34.81
CA ASP A 247 -1.97 -0.91 33.96
C ASP A 247 -3.42 -0.57 34.36
N LEU A 248 -3.93 -1.19 35.41
CA LEU A 248 -5.31 -1.03 35.88
C LEU A 248 -5.44 0.12 36.89
N MET A 249 -6.28 1.10 36.55
CA MET A 249 -6.81 2.07 37.49
C MET A 249 -8.27 1.73 37.83
N ILE A 250 -8.59 1.72 39.13
CA ILE A 250 -9.97 1.48 39.61
C ILE A 250 -10.53 2.79 40.13
N TYR A 251 -11.60 3.27 39.49
CA TYR A 251 -12.31 4.47 39.88
C TYR A 251 -13.69 4.15 40.44
N GLN A 252 -14.10 4.88 41.46
CA GLN A 252 -15.41 4.70 42.06
C GLN A 252 -16.37 5.82 41.62
N ARG A 253 -17.54 5.45 41.07
CA ARG A 253 -18.63 6.39 40.77
C ARG A 253 -19.97 5.73 41.06
N ASP A 254 -20.84 6.46 41.76
CA ASP A 254 -22.21 6.02 42.12
C ASP A 254 -22.30 4.65 42.82
N GLY A 255 -21.25 4.28 43.58
CA GLY A 255 -21.18 3.01 44.31
C GLY A 255 -20.76 1.82 43.46
N PHE A 256 -20.31 2.05 42.22
CA PHE A 256 -19.73 1.05 41.33
C PHE A 256 -18.23 1.34 41.09
N ASP A 257 -17.44 0.28 40.94
CA ASP A 257 -16.01 0.35 40.67
C ASP A 257 -15.78 0.15 39.17
N TYR A 258 -15.41 1.21 38.45
CA TYR A 258 -15.03 1.18 37.04
C TYR A 258 -13.55 0.82 36.90
N TYR A 259 -13.29 -0.17 36.06
CA TYR A 259 -11.94 -0.67 35.78
C TYR A 259 -11.49 -0.04 34.47
N VAL A 260 -10.38 0.70 34.54
CA VAL A 260 -9.83 1.48 33.43
C VAL A 260 -8.40 1.02 33.21
N TYR A 261 -8.18 0.23 32.16
CA TYR A 261 -6.85 -0.20 31.73
C TYR A 261 -6.26 0.80 30.76
N HIS A 262 -4.93 0.94 30.76
CA HIS A 262 -4.19 1.85 29.89
C HIS A 262 -4.78 3.28 29.94
N ASP A 263 -5.07 3.77 31.15
CA ASP A 263 -5.81 5.01 31.37
C ASP A 263 -5.11 6.21 30.71
N PRO A 264 -5.71 6.82 29.66
CA PRO A 264 -5.11 7.96 28.96
C PRO A 264 -5.25 9.27 29.76
N GLY A 265 -5.95 9.25 30.88
CA GLY A 265 -6.27 10.44 31.67
C GLY A 265 -7.51 11.16 31.16
N THR A 266 -7.83 12.28 31.84
CA THR A 266 -9.06 13.04 31.60
C THR A 266 -9.05 13.69 30.21
N PRO A 267 -10.09 13.48 29.38
CA PRO A 267 -10.18 14.13 28.08
C PRO A 267 -10.35 15.66 28.22
N PRO A 268 -10.10 16.45 27.18
CA PRO A 268 -10.42 17.87 27.17
C PRO A 268 -11.85 18.14 27.61
N GLN A 269 -12.09 19.15 28.46
CA GLN A 269 -13.41 19.47 29.02
C GLN A 269 -13.76 20.93 28.77
N VAL A 270 -15.02 21.21 28.43
CA VAL A 270 -15.51 22.58 28.30
C VAL A 270 -15.72 23.22 29.67
N SER A 271 -15.27 24.47 29.80
CA SER A 271 -15.56 25.33 30.95
C SER A 271 -16.61 26.36 30.56
N LEU A 272 -17.61 26.54 31.42
CA LEU A 272 -18.66 27.55 31.25
C LEU A 272 -18.33 28.87 31.94
N GLU A 273 -17.22 28.94 32.68
CA GLU A 273 -16.86 30.10 33.52
C GLU A 273 -15.64 30.86 32.99
N GLU A 274 -14.69 30.15 32.39
CA GLU A 274 -13.40 30.71 31.94
C GLU A 274 -12.85 29.95 30.73
N SER A 275 -12.03 30.63 29.92
CA SER A 275 -11.25 29.98 28.86
C SER A 275 -9.95 29.45 29.44
N ASN A 276 -9.61 28.21 29.09
CA ASN A 276 -8.39 27.52 29.48
C ASN A 276 -8.05 26.48 28.40
N ALA A 277 -6.83 25.92 28.44
CA ALA A 277 -6.34 25.01 27.42
C ALA A 277 -7.23 23.78 27.17
N MET A 278 -7.79 23.17 28.23
CA MET A 278 -8.71 22.03 28.08
C MET A 278 -10.02 22.44 27.39
N SER A 279 -10.56 23.60 27.77
CA SER A 279 -11.79 24.11 27.17
C SER A 279 -11.57 24.55 25.73
N ASP A 280 -10.41 25.12 25.42
CA ASP A 280 -10.08 25.54 24.06
C ASP A 280 -9.85 24.32 23.16
N GLN A 281 -9.19 23.27 23.67
CA GLN A 281 -9.04 22.00 22.95
C GLN A 281 -10.37 21.29 22.71
N PHE A 282 -11.26 21.26 23.71
CA PHE A 282 -12.61 20.72 23.55
C PHE A 282 -13.34 21.42 22.39
N LYS A 283 -13.36 22.76 22.42
CA LYS A 283 -14.04 23.58 21.41
C LYS A 283 -13.41 23.39 20.03
N TRP A 284 -12.08 23.36 19.95
CA TRP A 284 -11.34 23.12 18.71
C TRP A 284 -11.70 21.76 18.09
N GLY A 285 -11.60 20.68 18.86
CA GLY A 285 -11.81 19.31 18.36
C GLY A 285 -13.25 19.07 17.90
N PHE A 286 -14.25 19.53 18.65
CA PHE A 286 -15.65 19.40 18.23
C PHE A 286 -16.04 20.35 17.08
N ALA A 287 -15.44 21.55 17.01
CA ALA A 287 -15.63 22.43 15.85
C ALA A 287 -15.05 21.82 14.57
N MET A 288 -13.89 21.17 14.66
CA MET A 288 -13.28 20.48 13.52
C MET A 288 -14.21 19.43 12.90
N VAL A 289 -14.95 18.68 13.73
CA VAL A 289 -15.95 17.70 13.25
C VAL A 289 -17.01 18.37 12.36
N SER A 290 -17.51 19.55 12.75
CA SER A 290 -18.47 20.30 11.91
C SER A 290 -17.84 20.85 10.63
N ILE A 291 -16.55 21.19 10.66
CA ILE A 291 -15.82 21.67 9.48
C ILE A 291 -15.59 20.54 8.48
N TRP A 292 -15.18 19.35 8.93
CA TRP A 292 -14.98 18.20 8.05
C TRP A 292 -16.29 17.70 7.44
N SER A 293 -17.43 17.95 8.09
CA SER A 293 -18.75 17.75 7.51
C SER A 293 -19.01 18.60 6.25
N SER A 294 -18.28 19.72 6.06
CA SER A 294 -18.34 20.54 4.84
C SER A 294 -17.70 19.88 3.62
N HIS A 295 -16.89 18.82 3.83
CA HIS A 295 -16.21 18.11 2.75
C HIS A 295 -17.12 17.13 2.02
N LEU A 296 -18.29 16.81 2.57
CA LEU A 296 -19.15 15.70 2.13
C LEU A 296 -20.06 16.06 0.94
N ASP A 297 -19.67 17.06 0.14
CA ASP A 297 -20.40 17.42 -1.08
C ASP A 297 -19.67 16.83 -2.29
N PRO A 298 -20.29 15.94 -3.09
CA PRO A 298 -19.67 15.43 -4.31
C PRO A 298 -19.33 16.55 -5.31
N ASP A 299 -20.03 17.69 -5.25
CA ASP A 299 -19.86 18.80 -6.19
C ASP A 299 -18.97 19.92 -5.63
N ASP A 300 -18.21 19.70 -4.53
CA ASP A 300 -17.32 20.73 -3.97
C ASP A 300 -16.14 21.11 -4.89
N GLY A 301 -15.87 20.29 -5.91
CA GLY A 301 -14.84 20.50 -6.93
C GLY A 301 -13.41 20.29 -6.44
N VAL A 302 -13.21 19.71 -5.26
CA VAL A 302 -11.89 19.39 -4.69
C VAL A 302 -11.55 17.93 -5.01
N MET A 303 -10.41 17.72 -5.66
CA MET A 303 -9.89 16.39 -5.97
C MET A 303 -8.71 16.06 -5.05
N TRP A 304 -8.65 14.82 -4.55
CA TRP A 304 -7.58 14.29 -3.72
C TRP A 304 -6.91 13.09 -4.36
N ASP A 305 -5.59 13.06 -4.27
CA ASP A 305 -4.84 11.82 -4.48
C ASP A 305 -4.96 10.98 -3.21
N ILE A 306 -5.67 9.85 -3.30
CA ILE A 306 -5.87 8.90 -2.20
C ILE A 306 -5.00 7.64 -2.35
N SER A 307 -4.02 7.67 -3.25
CA SER A 307 -3.08 6.56 -3.41
C SER A 307 -2.18 6.42 -2.18
N PRO A 308 -1.58 5.24 -1.95
CA PRO A 308 -0.59 5.09 -0.91
C PRO A 308 0.64 5.99 -1.11
N GLY A 309 0.85 6.55 -2.31
CA GLY A 309 1.88 7.54 -2.61
C GLY A 309 1.64 8.92 -2.03
N ALA A 310 0.39 9.26 -1.69
CA ALA A 310 0.00 10.59 -1.23
C ALA A 310 -0.52 10.64 0.21
N ILE A 311 -1.08 9.52 0.73
CA ILE A 311 -1.65 9.44 2.08
C ILE A 311 -1.12 8.22 2.84
N GLY A 312 -1.09 8.29 4.17
CA GLY A 312 -0.56 7.24 5.04
C GLY A 312 0.88 7.51 5.50
N ASN A 313 1.60 6.47 5.92
CA ASN A 313 2.97 6.54 6.42
C ASN A 313 3.15 7.46 7.66
N VAL A 314 2.20 7.39 8.60
CA VAL A 314 2.28 8.15 9.86
C VAL A 314 3.24 7.46 10.83
N ASN A 315 4.39 8.09 11.07
CA ASN A 315 5.47 7.51 11.89
C ASN A 315 5.25 7.64 13.40
N GLU A 316 4.71 8.79 13.86
CA GLU A 316 4.57 9.09 15.28
C GLU A 316 3.19 9.71 15.57
N LEU A 317 2.57 9.26 16.67
CA LEU A 317 1.31 9.81 17.17
C LEU A 317 1.61 10.79 18.32
N PRO A 318 0.90 11.94 18.40
CA PRO A 318 1.06 12.87 19.50
C PRO A 318 0.64 12.22 20.83
N THR A 319 1.40 12.47 21.90
CA THR A 319 1.08 11.94 23.24
C THR A 319 0.39 12.96 24.14
N ASP A 320 0.32 14.23 23.73
CA ASP A 320 -0.35 15.31 24.44
C ASP A 320 -1.40 15.94 23.51
N PHE A 321 -2.59 16.24 24.06
CA PHE A 321 -3.68 16.80 23.27
C PHE A 321 -3.35 18.18 22.70
N THR A 322 -2.39 18.90 23.29
CA THR A 322 -1.96 20.21 22.81
C THR A 322 -1.25 20.16 21.47
N ASP A 323 -0.76 18.99 21.06
CA ASP A 323 -0.09 18.76 19.78
C ASP A 323 -1.05 18.26 18.68
N TYR A 324 -2.33 17.95 19.02
CA TYR A 324 -3.30 17.49 18.02
C TYR A 324 -3.56 18.49 16.89
N PRO A 325 -3.57 19.83 17.12
CA PRO A 325 -3.71 20.79 16.03
C PRO A 325 -2.58 20.77 15.00
N ASP A 326 -1.40 20.24 15.34
CA ASP A 326 -0.29 20.07 14.41
C ASP A 326 -0.37 18.71 13.68
N PHE A 327 -1.12 17.74 14.22
CA PHE A 327 -1.31 16.41 13.63
C PHE A 327 -2.49 16.35 12.65
N TYR A 328 -3.60 17.05 12.92
CA TYR A 328 -4.79 17.04 12.05
C TYR A 328 -4.85 18.29 11.19
N ASN A 329 -5.13 18.14 9.90
CA ASN A 329 -5.40 19.31 9.06
C ASN A 329 -6.82 19.84 9.36
N TYR A 330 -6.87 20.98 10.05
CA TYR A 330 -8.09 21.56 10.59
C TYR A 330 -9.13 21.91 9.51
N ILE A 331 -8.70 22.40 8.34
CA ILE A 331 -9.60 22.88 7.28
C ILE A 331 -9.67 21.89 6.13
N ASP A 332 -8.52 21.40 5.65
CA ASP A 332 -8.53 20.58 4.44
C ASP A 332 -8.98 19.16 4.75
N GLY A 333 -8.72 18.64 5.95
CA GLY A 333 -9.03 17.25 6.32
C GLY A 333 -7.81 16.33 6.24
N GLY A 334 -7.89 15.16 6.88
CA GLY A 334 -6.78 14.23 7.00
C GLY A 334 -5.80 14.54 8.15
N ASP A 335 -4.66 13.86 8.13
CA ASP A 335 -3.56 13.99 9.09
C ASP A 335 -2.23 14.35 8.39
N ILE A 336 -1.12 14.24 9.11
CA ILE A 336 0.24 14.56 8.64
C ILE A 336 0.85 13.48 7.72
N GLY A 337 0.12 12.42 7.35
CA GLY A 337 0.65 11.36 6.51
C GLY A 337 1.19 11.88 5.16
N GLU A 338 2.43 11.52 4.82
CA GLU A 338 3.09 11.93 3.57
C GLU A 338 3.03 10.85 2.48
N GLY A 339 2.53 9.65 2.79
CA GLY A 339 2.50 8.51 1.89
C GLY A 339 3.85 7.78 1.74
N HIS A 340 3.84 6.74 0.91
CA HIS A 340 4.96 5.87 0.57
C HIS A 340 5.36 6.11 -0.89
N GLU A 341 6.57 6.62 -1.15
CA GLU A 341 6.99 6.91 -2.53
C GLU A 341 7.08 5.66 -3.43
N ILE A 342 7.51 4.52 -2.87
CA ILE A 342 7.81 3.28 -3.61
C ILE A 342 7.12 2.09 -2.96
N ASN A 343 6.50 1.23 -3.78
CA ASN A 343 6.02 -0.07 -3.33
C ASN A 343 7.21 -1.03 -3.14
N PRO A 344 7.44 -1.56 -1.92
CA PRO A 344 8.63 -2.36 -1.63
C PRO A 344 8.63 -3.74 -2.29
N TYR A 345 7.49 -4.23 -2.77
CA TYR A 345 7.37 -5.53 -3.44
C TYR A 345 7.62 -5.43 -4.94
N THR A 346 7.19 -4.34 -5.57
CA THR A 346 7.36 -4.14 -7.02
C THR A 346 8.61 -3.34 -7.36
N GLY A 347 9.07 -2.46 -6.46
CA GLY A 347 10.17 -1.52 -6.69
C GLY A 347 9.77 -0.29 -7.52
N GLU A 348 8.48 -0.14 -7.83
CA GLU A 348 7.91 0.95 -8.62
C GLU A 348 7.17 1.96 -7.72
N PRO A 349 7.03 3.23 -8.13
CA PRO A 349 6.24 4.21 -7.38
C PRO A 349 4.75 3.85 -7.36
N TYR A 350 4.03 4.28 -6.31
CA TYR A 350 2.57 4.17 -6.31
C TYR A 350 1.97 5.19 -7.29
N GLU A 351 1.07 4.72 -8.14
CA GLU A 351 0.39 5.58 -9.11
C GLU A 351 -0.65 6.49 -8.41
N PRO A 352 -0.74 7.78 -8.78
CA PRO A 352 -1.76 8.69 -8.24
C PRO A 352 -3.18 8.16 -8.45
N ASN A 353 -4.03 8.30 -7.43
CA ASN A 353 -5.42 7.87 -7.43
C ASN A 353 -6.30 9.08 -7.09
N MET A 354 -6.63 9.87 -8.12
CA MET A 354 -7.35 11.14 -7.97
C MET A 354 -8.87 10.92 -7.89
N VAL A 355 -9.48 11.33 -6.77
CA VAL A 355 -10.94 11.20 -6.56
C VAL A 355 -11.55 12.49 -5.96
N PRO A 356 -12.86 12.75 -6.13
CA PRO A 356 -13.56 13.81 -5.43
C PRO A 356 -13.47 13.61 -3.92
N ARG A 357 -13.07 14.67 -3.20
CA ARG A 357 -12.97 14.63 -1.74
C ARG A 357 -14.30 14.25 -1.09
N GLY A 358 -15.42 14.75 -1.62
CA GLY A 358 -16.75 14.43 -1.11
C GLY A 358 -17.15 12.97 -1.27
N ASP A 359 -16.72 12.31 -2.34
CA ASP A 359 -16.91 10.86 -2.49
C ASP A 359 -16.00 10.09 -1.53
N TYR A 360 -14.72 10.44 -1.46
CA TYR A 360 -13.79 9.80 -0.53
C TYR A 360 -14.26 9.88 0.92
N GLY A 361 -14.63 11.07 1.41
CA GLY A 361 -15.07 11.26 2.80
C GLY A 361 -16.32 10.44 3.15
N ARG A 362 -17.29 10.34 2.23
CA ARG A 362 -18.53 9.58 2.41
C ARG A 362 -18.28 8.06 2.33
N VAL A 363 -17.53 7.61 1.32
CA VAL A 363 -17.13 6.20 1.17
C VAL A 363 -16.35 5.74 2.38
N LEU A 364 -15.38 6.52 2.85
CA LEU A 364 -14.56 6.17 4.00
C LEU A 364 -15.39 6.10 5.28
N ALA A 365 -16.31 7.06 5.48
CA ALA A 365 -17.22 7.06 6.62
C ALA A 365 -18.07 5.79 6.65
N GLU A 366 -18.64 5.34 5.52
CA GLU A 366 -19.50 4.16 5.45
C GLU A 366 -18.73 2.84 5.48
N PHE A 367 -17.61 2.73 4.76
CA PHE A 367 -16.77 1.52 4.72
C PHE A 367 -16.31 1.10 6.12
N TRP A 368 -15.73 2.04 6.87
CA TRP A 368 -15.29 1.78 8.24
C TRP A 368 -16.40 1.95 9.27
N ALA A 369 -17.61 2.37 8.87
CA ALA A 369 -18.79 2.33 9.73
C ALA A 369 -19.46 0.98 9.74
N ASP A 370 -18.95 -0.03 9.04
CA ASP A 370 -19.35 -1.41 9.26
C ASP A 370 -20.88 -1.54 9.29
N GLY A 371 -21.51 -1.18 8.17
CA GLY A 371 -22.97 -1.07 8.02
C GLY A 371 -23.76 -2.37 8.23
N PRO A 372 -25.03 -2.44 7.80
CA PRO A 372 -25.95 -3.52 8.16
C PRO A 372 -25.49 -4.94 7.78
N ASP A 373 -24.65 -5.05 6.74
CA ASP A 373 -24.09 -6.32 6.28
C ASP A 373 -22.68 -6.64 6.83
N SER A 374 -22.16 -5.82 7.77
CA SER A 374 -20.81 -5.94 8.32
C SER A 374 -20.71 -6.83 9.57
N GLU A 375 -19.51 -7.33 9.84
CA GLU A 375 -19.13 -8.13 10.99
C GLU A 375 -18.80 -7.28 12.24
N THR A 376 -19.18 -5.99 12.27
CA THR A 376 -18.77 -4.99 13.27
C THR A 376 -17.25 -4.76 13.31
N PRO A 377 -16.73 -3.68 13.95
CA PRO A 377 -15.31 -3.37 13.91
C PRO A 377 -14.36 -4.52 14.29
N PRO A 378 -14.59 -5.30 15.37
CA PRO A 378 -13.71 -6.42 15.68
C PRO A 378 -13.75 -7.55 14.64
N GLY A 379 -14.88 -7.76 13.96
CA GLY A 379 -15.00 -8.78 12.91
C GLY A 379 -14.38 -8.35 11.57
N HIS A 380 -14.43 -7.06 11.23
CA HIS A 380 -13.80 -6.52 10.02
C HIS A 380 -12.30 -6.89 9.98
N TRP A 381 -11.59 -6.78 11.11
CA TRP A 381 -10.17 -7.12 11.17
C TRP A 381 -9.88 -8.63 11.04
N PHE A 382 -10.85 -9.50 11.32
CA PHE A 382 -10.77 -10.91 10.95
C PHE A 382 -10.97 -11.11 9.44
N THR A 383 -11.86 -10.34 8.80
CA THR A 383 -12.01 -10.34 7.34
C THR A 383 -10.70 -9.91 6.66
N LEU A 384 -10.01 -8.89 7.19
CA LEU A 384 -8.70 -8.46 6.69
C LEU A 384 -7.60 -9.50 6.94
N LEU A 385 -7.56 -10.14 8.12
CA LEU A 385 -6.65 -11.26 8.39
C LEU A 385 -6.87 -12.41 7.40
N ASN A 386 -8.13 -12.75 7.12
CA ASN A 386 -8.48 -13.76 6.14
C ASN A 386 -8.05 -13.35 4.73
N TYR A 387 -8.31 -12.10 4.33
CA TYR A 387 -7.86 -11.54 3.06
C TYR A 387 -6.33 -11.65 2.88
N VAL A 388 -5.56 -11.29 3.90
CA VAL A 388 -4.09 -11.43 3.91
C VAL A 388 -3.67 -12.88 3.77
N THR A 389 -4.30 -13.78 4.54
CA THR A 389 -3.98 -15.21 4.55
C THR A 389 -4.30 -15.88 3.21
N ASP A 390 -5.39 -15.46 2.57
CA ASP A 390 -5.87 -15.99 1.29
C ASP A 390 -5.09 -15.38 0.09
N HIS A 391 -4.28 -14.34 0.31
CA HIS A 391 -3.54 -13.68 -0.76
C HIS A 391 -2.43 -14.59 -1.36
N PRO A 392 -2.32 -14.72 -2.69
CA PRO A 392 -1.37 -15.64 -3.33
C PRO A 392 0.11 -15.35 -3.04
N ALA A 393 0.46 -14.09 -2.76
CA ALA A 393 1.81 -13.67 -2.42
C ALA A 393 2.17 -13.88 -0.93
N PHE A 394 1.22 -14.31 -0.10
CA PHE A 394 1.46 -14.48 1.32
C PHE A 394 2.10 -15.85 1.62
N GLU A 395 3.24 -15.83 2.30
CA GLU A 395 3.88 -17.03 2.85
C GLU A 395 3.52 -17.17 4.33
N ARG A 396 2.93 -18.32 4.71
CA ARG A 396 2.53 -18.62 6.10
C ARG A 396 3.76 -18.94 6.97
N LYS A 397 4.60 -17.94 7.20
CA LYS A 397 5.75 -17.97 8.09
C LYS A 397 5.45 -17.00 9.22
N TYR A 398 5.41 -17.51 10.45
CA TYR A 398 5.15 -16.65 11.60
C TYR A 398 6.28 -15.62 11.72
N ASN A 399 5.91 -14.34 11.79
CA ASN A 399 6.84 -13.21 11.80
C ASN A 399 7.83 -13.23 10.61
N GLY A 400 7.39 -13.75 9.46
CA GLY A 400 8.20 -13.83 8.24
C GLY A 400 9.41 -14.77 8.34
N LYS A 401 9.54 -15.54 9.43
CA LYS A 401 10.69 -16.39 9.76
C LYS A 401 10.33 -17.87 9.81
N GLY A 402 11.36 -18.71 9.77
CA GLY A 402 11.23 -20.16 9.93
C GLY A 402 10.61 -20.88 8.73
N GLU A 403 10.20 -22.12 8.96
CA GLU A 403 9.50 -22.94 7.97
C GLU A 403 8.04 -22.50 7.81
N GLN A 404 7.49 -22.77 6.63
CA GLN A 404 6.09 -22.51 6.37
C GLN A 404 5.21 -23.44 7.22
N ILE A 405 4.28 -22.86 7.98
CA ILE A 405 3.37 -23.62 8.84
C ILE A 405 2.10 -24.06 8.08
N ASP A 406 1.46 -25.12 8.58
CA ASP A 406 0.24 -25.67 7.99
C ASP A 406 -0.91 -24.65 8.05
N LEU A 407 -1.87 -24.77 7.13
CA LEU A 407 -3.03 -23.87 7.05
C LEU A 407 -3.84 -23.87 8.35
N LEU A 408 -4.11 -25.03 8.93
CA LEU A 408 -4.89 -25.10 10.17
C LEU A 408 -4.14 -24.48 11.34
N GLU A 409 -2.84 -24.76 11.44
CA GLU A 409 -1.97 -24.18 12.46
C GLU A 409 -1.92 -22.66 12.37
N TRP A 410 -1.73 -22.11 11.16
CA TRP A 410 -1.77 -20.66 10.92
C TRP A 410 -3.09 -20.04 11.38
N ASP A 411 -4.22 -20.61 10.96
CA ASP A 411 -5.54 -20.07 11.29
C ASP A 411 -5.78 -20.07 12.80
N VAL A 412 -5.53 -21.19 13.51
CA VAL A 412 -5.78 -21.22 14.96
C VAL A 412 -4.85 -20.30 15.74
N LYS A 413 -3.57 -20.18 15.35
CA LYS A 413 -2.59 -19.28 16.00
C LYS A 413 -2.96 -17.81 15.78
N SER A 414 -3.22 -17.45 14.53
CA SER A 414 -3.58 -16.08 14.14
C SER A 414 -4.92 -15.62 14.72
N TYR A 415 -5.93 -16.49 14.75
CA TYR A 415 -7.23 -16.19 15.37
C TYR A 415 -7.13 -16.07 16.88
N LEU A 416 -6.31 -16.87 17.55
CA LEU A 416 -6.04 -16.70 18.98
C LEU A 416 -5.48 -15.30 19.27
N MET A 417 -4.45 -14.87 18.52
CA MET A 417 -3.84 -13.55 18.68
C MET A 417 -4.86 -12.44 18.37
N MET A 418 -5.47 -12.45 17.18
CA MET A 418 -6.42 -11.42 16.76
C MET A 418 -7.64 -11.35 17.68
N GLY A 419 -8.23 -12.49 18.03
CA GLY A 419 -9.39 -12.57 18.91
C GLY A 419 -9.09 -12.06 20.32
N SER A 420 -7.90 -12.38 20.86
CA SER A 420 -7.49 -11.88 22.16
C SER A 420 -7.31 -10.36 22.20
N ALA A 421 -6.69 -9.77 21.16
CA ALA A 421 -6.56 -8.33 21.04
C ALA A 421 -7.91 -7.65 20.88
N MET A 422 -8.80 -8.15 20.02
CA MET A 422 -10.15 -7.58 19.91
C MET A 422 -10.87 -7.63 21.26
N HIS A 423 -10.74 -8.71 22.02
CA HIS A 423 -11.34 -8.80 23.36
C HIS A 423 -10.77 -7.79 24.35
N ASP A 424 -9.45 -7.64 24.42
CA ASP A 424 -8.80 -6.71 25.35
C ASP A 424 -9.02 -5.25 24.94
N CYS A 425 -9.05 -4.93 23.64
CA CYS A 425 -9.45 -3.63 23.14
C CYS A 425 -10.87 -3.26 23.59
N ALA A 426 -11.81 -4.22 23.58
CA ALA A 426 -13.17 -3.99 24.05
C ALA A 426 -13.19 -3.65 25.53
N ILE A 427 -12.42 -4.37 26.36
CA ILE A 427 -12.31 -4.15 27.81
C ILE A 427 -11.74 -2.77 28.10
N ALA A 428 -10.60 -2.41 27.50
CA ALA A 428 -9.95 -1.13 27.72
C ALA A 428 -10.84 0.04 27.26
N ALA A 429 -11.32 0.00 26.01
CA ALA A 429 -12.11 1.09 25.45
C ALA A 429 -13.44 1.29 26.17
N TRP A 430 -14.19 0.22 26.49
CA TRP A 430 -15.47 0.37 27.21
C TRP A 430 -15.30 0.67 28.70
N GLY A 431 -14.20 0.24 29.34
CA GLY A 431 -13.84 0.69 30.68
C GLY A 431 -13.67 2.21 30.75
N ILE A 432 -12.92 2.77 29.78
CA ILE A 432 -12.71 4.22 29.63
C ILE A 432 -14.03 4.93 29.30
N LYS A 433 -14.78 4.46 28.29
CA LYS A 433 -16.08 5.03 27.90
C LYS A 433 -17.07 5.06 29.06
N GLY A 434 -17.14 3.96 29.81
CA GLY A 434 -17.95 3.84 30.99
C GLY A 434 -17.60 4.88 32.05
N TYR A 435 -16.31 4.98 32.40
CA TYR A 435 -15.85 5.85 33.46
C TYR A 435 -15.87 7.34 33.09
N TYR A 436 -15.24 7.74 31.97
CA TYR A 436 -15.19 9.15 31.59
C TYR A 436 -16.53 9.64 31.05
N ASP A 437 -17.32 8.73 30.46
CA ASP A 437 -18.68 9.01 30.01
C ASP A 437 -18.76 10.27 29.16
N TYR A 438 -17.82 10.41 28.21
CA TYR A 438 -17.59 11.64 27.46
C TYR A 438 -18.62 11.89 26.35
N LEU A 439 -18.87 13.17 26.08
CA LEU A 439 -19.91 13.64 25.15
C LEU A 439 -19.60 13.30 23.68
N ARG A 440 -20.65 13.15 22.85
CA ARG A 440 -20.55 12.93 21.39
C ARG A 440 -20.67 14.26 20.61
N PRO A 441 -20.17 14.34 19.36
CA PRO A 441 -20.16 15.59 18.60
C PRO A 441 -21.52 16.26 18.42
N ILE A 442 -22.58 15.50 18.13
CA ILE A 442 -23.93 16.07 17.96
C ILE A 442 -24.39 16.87 19.18
N SER A 443 -24.22 16.31 20.37
CA SER A 443 -24.59 16.99 21.62
C SER A 443 -23.62 18.12 21.96
N ALA A 444 -22.32 17.96 21.69
CA ALA A 444 -21.31 18.99 21.95
C ALA A 444 -21.52 20.23 21.08
N ILE A 445 -21.63 20.03 19.75
CA ILE A 445 -21.82 21.08 18.76
C ILE A 445 -23.13 21.83 19.02
N ARG A 446 -24.25 21.12 19.17
CA ARG A 446 -25.55 21.74 19.48
C ARG A 446 -25.49 22.50 20.82
N SER A 447 -24.90 21.92 21.86
CA SER A 447 -24.78 22.57 23.18
C SER A 447 -23.92 23.84 23.15
N MET A 448 -22.77 23.82 22.45
CA MET A 448 -21.92 24.99 22.25
C MET A 448 -22.63 26.07 21.43
N ALA A 449 -23.28 25.68 20.33
CA ALA A 449 -24.02 26.60 19.48
C ALA A 449 -25.19 27.29 20.20
N GLY A 450 -25.94 26.55 21.01
CA GLY A 450 -27.04 27.10 21.82
C GLY A 450 -26.59 28.13 22.87
N ARG A 451 -25.30 28.17 23.22
CA ARG A 451 -24.71 29.20 24.08
C ARG A 451 -24.27 30.45 23.32
N GLY A 452 -24.17 30.36 22.00
CA GLY A 452 -23.65 31.41 21.13
C GLY A 452 -22.16 31.22 20.80
N GLN A 453 -21.47 32.29 20.43
CA GLN A 453 -20.08 32.22 19.96
C GLN A 453 -19.05 32.53 21.05
N CYS A 454 -17.81 32.04 20.92
CA CYS A 454 -16.74 32.29 21.90
C CYS A 454 -15.48 33.01 21.35
N THR A 455 -15.49 33.47 20.10
CA THR A 455 -14.31 34.06 19.44
C THR A 455 -14.11 35.55 19.75
N ASP A 456 -15.19 36.34 19.84
CA ASP A 456 -15.09 37.79 20.10
C ASP A 456 -16.16 38.27 21.09
N GLU A 457 -15.72 38.76 22.25
CA GLU A 457 -16.59 39.31 23.30
C GLU A 457 -17.43 40.53 22.86
N ASN A 458 -17.06 41.17 21.75
CA ASN A 458 -17.76 42.34 21.20
C ASN A 458 -18.85 41.98 20.18
N LEU A 459 -18.87 40.73 19.70
CA LEU A 459 -19.92 40.24 18.82
C LEU A 459 -21.15 39.78 19.63
N PRO A 460 -22.35 39.78 19.01
CA PRO A 460 -23.56 39.29 19.66
C PRO A 460 -23.42 37.84 20.16
N ASN A 461 -24.24 37.49 21.17
CA ASN A 461 -24.33 36.15 21.73
C ASN A 461 -22.97 35.55 22.16
N TYR A 462 -22.07 36.35 22.71
CA TYR A 462 -20.81 35.83 23.26
C TYR A 462 -21.05 34.97 24.52
N HIS A 463 -20.41 33.79 24.56
CA HIS A 463 -20.31 32.93 25.74
C HIS A 463 -18.98 32.16 25.73
N VAL A 464 -18.31 32.04 26.87
CA VAL A 464 -16.96 31.43 26.95
C VAL A 464 -16.91 29.95 26.57
N GLY A 465 -17.97 29.21 26.90
CA GLY A 465 -18.22 27.83 26.45
C GLY A 465 -19.08 27.72 25.19
N GLY A 466 -19.13 28.79 24.37
CA GLY A 466 -19.83 28.81 23.09
C GLY A 466 -19.00 28.25 21.94
N MET A 467 -19.57 28.23 20.74
CA MET A 467 -18.93 27.73 19.51
C MET A 467 -17.88 28.74 18.99
N PRO A 468 -16.68 28.29 18.58
CA PRO A 468 -15.72 29.19 17.91
C PRO A 468 -16.22 29.54 16.51
N LEU A 469 -16.16 30.83 16.14
CA LEU A 469 -16.37 31.30 14.77
C LEU A 469 -15.13 31.00 13.91
N VAL A 470 -15.37 30.51 12.70
CA VAL A 470 -14.38 30.21 11.67
C VAL A 470 -14.94 30.72 10.34
N GLU A 471 -14.30 31.71 9.75
CA GLU A 471 -14.75 32.35 8.51
C GLU A 471 -14.97 31.32 7.39
N GLY A 472 -16.15 31.34 6.76
CA GLY A 472 -16.52 30.39 5.71
C GLY A 472 -17.06 29.04 6.19
N TYR A 473 -17.00 28.73 7.49
CA TYR A 473 -17.44 27.43 8.03
C TYR A 473 -18.38 27.53 9.23
N ILE A 474 -18.10 28.41 10.18
CA ILE A 474 -18.88 28.58 11.42
C ILE A 474 -19.09 30.07 11.64
N GLU A 475 -20.33 30.53 11.48
CA GLU A 475 -20.65 31.95 11.44
C GLU A 475 -21.90 32.30 12.24
N LEU A 476 -22.11 33.60 12.46
CA LEU A 476 -23.38 34.10 12.96
C LEU A 476 -24.37 34.27 11.81
N VAL A 477 -25.64 33.98 12.06
CA VAL A 477 -26.74 34.30 11.15
C VAL A 477 -26.96 35.82 11.13
N GLU A 478 -26.87 36.43 9.96
CA GLU A 478 -27.05 37.87 9.74
C GLU A 478 -28.46 38.23 9.23
N GLU A 479 -28.84 39.51 9.27
CA GLU A 479 -30.18 40.00 8.84
C GLU A 479 -30.49 39.72 7.34
N GLY A 480 -29.46 39.47 6.54
CA GLY A 480 -29.58 39.12 5.12
C GLY A 480 -29.55 37.63 4.80
N ASP A 481 -29.29 36.76 5.77
CA ASP A 481 -29.15 35.32 5.54
C ASP A 481 -30.51 34.65 5.31
N PRO A 482 -30.61 33.67 4.39
CA PRO A 482 -31.82 32.87 4.22
C PRO A 482 -32.28 32.18 5.52
N LEU A 483 -31.33 31.81 6.39
CA LEU A 483 -31.56 31.14 7.66
C LEU A 483 -32.14 32.06 8.76
N VAL A 484 -32.12 33.39 8.58
CA VAL A 484 -32.55 34.35 9.62
C VAL A 484 -34.02 34.18 10.03
N GLY A 485 -34.82 33.63 9.12
CA GLY A 485 -36.24 33.40 9.31
C GLY A 485 -37.10 34.66 9.10
N PRO A 486 -38.41 34.49 8.83
CA PRO A 486 -39.31 35.59 8.48
C PRO A 486 -39.53 36.63 9.60
N ASN A 487 -39.18 36.32 10.84
CA ASN A 487 -39.33 37.18 12.01
C ASN A 487 -37.99 37.52 12.67
N LEU A 488 -36.86 37.28 12.00
CA LEU A 488 -35.51 37.40 12.55
C LEU A 488 -35.28 36.50 13.79
N GLU A 489 -35.99 35.38 13.86
CA GLU A 489 -35.96 34.44 15.00
C GLU A 489 -34.60 33.75 15.18
N ASN A 490 -33.81 33.65 14.11
CA ASN A 490 -32.49 33.02 14.14
C ASN A 490 -31.34 34.04 14.08
N LEU A 491 -31.63 35.35 14.11
CA LEU A 491 -30.59 36.39 14.05
C LEU A 491 -29.58 36.21 15.18
N ASN A 492 -28.28 36.21 14.83
CA ASN A 492 -27.14 35.95 15.72
C ASN A 492 -27.06 34.52 16.30
N LYS A 493 -27.85 33.55 15.81
CA LYS A 493 -27.57 32.14 16.08
C LYS A 493 -26.33 31.69 15.32
N ILE A 494 -25.78 30.53 15.70
CA ILE A 494 -24.68 29.90 14.97
C ILE A 494 -25.24 29.14 13.76
N LYS A 495 -24.63 29.37 12.59
CA LYS A 495 -24.80 28.57 11.38
C LYS A 495 -23.49 27.84 11.05
N LEU A 496 -23.62 26.66 10.46
CA LEU A 496 -22.51 25.80 10.03
C LEU A 496 -22.63 25.59 8.53
N TYR A 497 -21.51 25.64 7.81
CA TYR A 497 -21.42 25.14 6.44
C TYR A 497 -21.06 23.65 6.52
N ALA A 498 -22.05 22.78 6.35
CA ALA A 498 -21.93 21.35 6.66
C ALA A 498 -22.93 20.51 5.84
N TRP A 499 -22.79 19.19 5.87
CA TRP A 499 -23.78 18.27 5.30
C TRP A 499 -25.18 18.59 5.85
N LYS A 500 -26.15 18.78 4.95
CA LYS A 500 -27.46 19.34 5.32
C LYS A 500 -28.33 18.40 6.17
N GLY A 501 -27.99 17.12 6.20
CA GLY A 501 -28.69 16.14 7.03
C GLY A 501 -29.81 15.38 6.32
N PRO A 502 -30.41 14.40 7.02
CA PRO A 502 -31.37 13.45 6.45
C PRO A 502 -32.69 14.07 6.00
N GLU A 503 -33.05 15.28 6.43
CA GLU A 503 -34.28 15.95 5.97
C GLU A 503 -34.24 16.34 4.48
N PHE A 504 -33.05 16.31 3.87
CA PHE A 504 -32.84 16.58 2.45
C PHE A 504 -32.74 15.31 1.60
N ILE A 505 -32.98 14.15 2.22
CA ILE A 505 -32.96 12.83 1.57
C ILE A 505 -34.36 12.25 1.72
N GLU A 506 -35.16 12.25 0.64
CA GLU A 506 -36.45 11.56 0.62
C GLU A 506 -36.27 10.09 0.24
N ASP A 507 -35.37 9.81 -0.70
CA ASP A 507 -35.01 8.50 -1.21
C ASP A 507 -33.47 8.36 -1.30
N PRO A 508 -32.83 7.58 -0.40
CA PRO A 508 -31.37 7.44 -0.38
C PRO A 508 -30.81 6.74 -1.61
N GLU A 509 -31.62 6.15 -2.50
CA GLU A 509 -31.15 5.57 -3.76
C GLU A 509 -30.93 6.61 -4.88
N VAL A 510 -31.42 7.84 -4.71
CA VAL A 510 -31.37 8.88 -5.78
C VAL A 510 -31.15 10.30 -5.28
N ASP A 511 -31.30 10.55 -3.98
CA ASP A 511 -31.12 11.86 -3.39
C ASP A 511 -29.73 11.96 -2.75
N VAL A 512 -29.11 13.12 -2.95
CA VAL A 512 -27.90 13.55 -2.23
C VAL A 512 -28.31 14.74 -1.38
N ALA A 513 -28.00 14.72 -0.07
CA ALA A 513 -28.28 15.89 0.74
C ALA A 513 -27.43 17.06 0.24
N GLY A 514 -26.11 16.87 0.12
CA GLY A 514 -25.14 17.92 -0.21
C GLY A 514 -24.83 18.84 0.98
N VAL A 515 -24.00 19.86 0.76
CA VAL A 515 -23.51 20.78 1.81
C VAL A 515 -24.05 22.19 1.59
N ASP A 516 -24.53 22.83 2.65
CA ASP A 516 -24.91 24.25 2.64
C ASP A 516 -24.86 24.83 4.06
N TRP A 517 -25.14 26.12 4.19
CA TRP A 517 -25.37 26.75 5.47
C TRP A 517 -26.64 26.20 6.12
N ILE A 518 -26.48 25.57 7.28
CA ILE A 518 -27.56 25.11 8.15
C ILE A 518 -27.45 25.74 9.55
N LEU A 519 -28.55 25.74 10.30
CA LEU A 519 -28.48 26.12 11.71
C LEU A 519 -27.75 25.03 12.49
N ALA A 520 -26.82 25.44 13.36
CA ALA A 520 -26.10 24.49 14.22
C ALA A 520 -27.03 23.71 15.16
N ASP A 521 -28.19 24.30 15.50
CA ASP A 521 -29.28 23.68 16.27
C ASP A 521 -29.82 22.41 15.58
N ASP A 522 -29.69 22.34 14.26
CA ASP A 522 -30.23 21.29 13.39
C ASP A 522 -29.12 20.41 12.80
N TRP A 523 -27.86 20.54 13.25
CA TRP A 523 -26.73 19.78 12.69
C TRP A 523 -26.85 18.28 12.96
N TRP A 524 -26.52 17.47 11.95
CA TRP A 524 -26.45 16.01 12.03
C TRP A 524 -25.05 15.51 11.61
N PRO A 525 -24.54 14.45 12.26
CA PRO A 525 -23.43 13.68 11.72
C PRO A 525 -23.86 12.95 10.44
N TYR A 526 -22.93 12.67 9.54
CA TYR A 526 -23.17 11.89 8.31
C TYR A 526 -23.46 10.42 8.67
N GLN A 527 -24.74 10.15 8.95
CA GLN A 527 -25.28 8.89 9.44
C GLN A 527 -26.75 8.75 9.06
N ARG A 528 -27.29 7.53 9.10
CA ARG A 528 -28.73 7.28 8.91
C ARG A 528 -29.55 7.93 10.04
N PRO A 529 -30.77 8.43 9.74
CA PRO A 529 -31.63 9.02 10.76
C PRO A 529 -32.07 8.04 11.86
N SER A 530 -32.05 6.74 11.58
CA SER A 530 -32.33 5.66 12.55
C SER A 530 -31.12 5.23 13.39
N PHE A 531 -29.92 5.71 13.08
CA PHE A 531 -28.67 5.43 13.79
C PHE A 531 -27.72 6.64 13.75
N VAL A 532 -28.04 7.69 14.51
CA VAL A 532 -27.32 8.99 14.42
C VAL A 532 -25.93 8.96 15.06
N THR A 533 -25.78 8.24 16.16
CA THR A 533 -24.48 7.98 16.80
C THR A 533 -24.63 6.69 17.59
N PRO A 534 -23.55 5.91 17.77
CA PRO A 534 -23.63 4.71 18.60
C PRO A 534 -24.07 5.02 20.04
N PRO A 535 -24.88 4.15 20.69
CA PRO A 535 -25.49 4.39 21.99
C PRO A 535 -24.50 4.18 23.14
N PHE A 536 -23.40 4.93 23.14
CA PHE A 536 -22.37 4.93 24.17
C PHE A 536 -21.46 6.17 24.03
N ALA A 537 -20.75 6.50 25.11
CA ALA A 537 -19.83 7.63 25.19
C ALA A 537 -18.73 7.62 24.11
N GLY A 538 -18.20 8.81 23.80
CA GLY A 538 -17.18 9.02 22.78
C GLY A 538 -15.79 8.49 23.17
N TYR A 539 -15.26 8.95 24.30
CA TYR A 539 -13.86 8.75 24.69
C TYR A 539 -13.59 7.36 25.30
N VAL A 540 -12.69 6.54 24.76
CA VAL A 540 -11.94 6.66 23.48
C VAL A 540 -12.67 5.96 22.33
N SER A 541 -12.30 6.23 21.08
CA SER A 541 -12.84 5.57 19.89
C SER A 541 -12.49 4.08 19.89
N GLY A 542 -13.52 3.22 19.92
CA GLY A 542 -13.31 1.77 19.85
C GLY A 542 -12.72 1.33 18.51
N HIS A 543 -13.09 1.98 17.40
CA HIS A 543 -12.55 1.68 16.08
C HIS A 543 -11.05 1.99 16.01
N SER A 544 -10.62 3.11 16.60
CA SER A 544 -9.21 3.50 16.66
C SER A 544 -8.40 2.49 17.48
N THR A 545 -8.97 1.98 18.59
CA THR A 545 -8.32 0.96 19.43
C THR A 545 -8.25 -0.41 18.76
N TYR A 546 -9.36 -0.93 18.21
CA TYR A 546 -9.36 -2.22 17.51
C TYR A 546 -8.43 -2.20 16.30
N SER A 547 -8.54 -1.17 15.45
CA SER A 547 -7.78 -1.11 14.21
C SER A 547 -6.28 -1.04 14.44
N ARG A 548 -5.83 -0.25 15.43
CA ARG A 548 -4.40 -0.14 15.70
C ARG A 548 -3.83 -1.43 16.25
N ALA A 549 -4.52 -2.08 17.19
CA ALA A 549 -4.07 -3.35 17.74
C ALA A 549 -4.01 -4.44 16.67
N ALA A 550 -5.03 -4.52 15.81
CA ALA A 550 -5.07 -5.47 14.71
C ALA A 550 -3.98 -5.22 13.66
N ALA A 551 -3.73 -3.96 13.30
CA ALA A 551 -2.68 -3.60 12.36
C ALA A 551 -1.28 -4.01 12.85
N ASP A 552 -0.96 -3.71 14.11
CA ASP A 552 0.32 -4.07 14.71
C ASP A 552 0.47 -5.59 14.86
N LEU A 553 -0.62 -6.31 15.17
CA LEU A 553 -0.62 -7.76 15.18
C LEU A 553 -0.44 -8.37 13.78
N LEU A 554 -1.11 -7.86 12.76
CA LEU A 554 -0.92 -8.33 11.38
C LEU A 554 0.52 -8.11 10.94
N ALA A 555 1.09 -6.95 11.26
CA ALA A 555 2.49 -6.67 10.96
C ALA A 555 3.43 -7.68 11.65
N HIS A 556 3.22 -7.93 12.94
CA HIS A 556 4.02 -8.88 13.71
C HIS A 556 3.87 -10.32 13.21
N MET A 557 2.63 -10.79 13.00
CA MET A 557 2.36 -12.17 12.59
C MET A 557 2.87 -12.47 11.18
N THR A 558 2.77 -11.50 10.25
CA THR A 558 3.21 -11.67 8.87
C THR A 558 4.70 -11.39 8.68
N GLY A 559 5.34 -10.67 9.61
CA GLY A 559 6.72 -10.22 9.51
C GLY A 559 6.92 -9.05 8.53
N SER A 560 5.84 -8.38 8.12
CA SER A 560 5.87 -7.24 7.20
C SER A 560 4.84 -6.21 7.63
N GLU A 561 5.19 -4.92 7.60
CA GLU A 561 4.22 -3.85 7.84
C GLU A 561 3.23 -3.65 6.68
N PHE A 562 3.59 -4.18 5.50
CA PHE A 562 2.85 -4.03 4.25
C PHE A 562 1.87 -5.19 4.02
N PHE A 563 0.76 -4.87 3.35
CA PHE A 563 -0.10 -5.92 2.80
C PHE A 563 0.66 -6.79 1.80
N PRO A 564 0.35 -8.10 1.67
CA PRO A 564 1.00 -8.96 0.69
C PRO A 564 0.92 -8.40 -0.74
N GLY A 565 2.05 -8.30 -1.43
CA GLY A 565 2.12 -7.62 -2.75
C GLY A 565 2.32 -6.10 -2.67
N GLY A 566 2.40 -5.55 -1.46
CA GLY A 566 2.68 -4.14 -1.18
C GLY A 566 1.46 -3.24 -1.20
N MET A 567 0.25 -3.78 -1.40
CA MET A 567 -0.98 -3.01 -1.43
C MET A 567 -2.21 -3.90 -1.22
N ALA A 568 -3.19 -3.40 -0.49
CA ALA A 568 -4.57 -3.91 -0.50
C ALA A 568 -5.50 -2.88 -1.14
N GLU A 569 -6.58 -3.36 -1.74
CA GLU A 569 -7.57 -2.53 -2.43
C GLU A 569 -9.01 -2.91 -2.07
N PHE A 570 -9.89 -1.92 -2.08
CA PHE A 570 -11.33 -2.10 -1.96
C PHE A 570 -12.06 -1.20 -2.96
N SER A 571 -12.98 -1.76 -3.74
CA SER A 571 -13.75 -1.03 -4.76
C SER A 571 -15.14 -0.66 -4.22
N ALA A 572 -15.42 0.64 -4.16
CA ALA A 572 -16.75 1.21 -3.94
C ALA A 572 -17.30 1.68 -5.29
N GLU A 573 -18.23 0.89 -5.84
CA GLU A 573 -18.82 1.14 -7.16
C GLU A 573 -19.76 2.35 -7.14
N ARG A 574 -19.69 3.15 -8.20
CA ARG A 574 -20.48 4.37 -8.43
C ARG A 574 -21.97 4.11 -8.21
N ASN A 575 -22.60 4.93 -7.37
CA ASN A 575 -24.03 4.87 -7.03
C ASN A 575 -24.50 3.49 -6.49
N GLU A 576 -23.58 2.60 -6.11
CA GLU A 576 -23.92 1.26 -5.61
C GLU A 576 -23.42 1.02 -4.18
N PHE A 577 -22.48 1.82 -3.69
CA PHE A 577 -21.86 1.60 -2.38
C PHE A 577 -22.48 2.40 -1.23
N LEU A 578 -22.77 3.70 -1.41
CA LEU A 578 -23.32 4.50 -0.32
C LEU A 578 -24.77 4.09 -0.04
N VAL A 579 -25.10 4.02 1.24
CA VAL A 579 -26.42 3.58 1.69
C VAL A 579 -27.15 4.63 2.52
N PHE A 580 -26.50 5.75 2.84
CA PHE A 580 -27.10 6.88 3.55
C PHE A 580 -27.78 7.87 2.58
N GLU A 581 -27.21 8.04 1.39
CA GLU A 581 -27.65 8.87 0.27
C GLU A 581 -27.02 8.32 -1.04
N ASP A 582 -27.41 8.85 -2.20
CA ASP A 582 -26.89 8.39 -3.50
C ASP A 582 -25.38 8.67 -3.64
N GLY A 583 -24.67 7.71 -4.26
CA GLY A 583 -23.25 7.79 -4.56
C GLY A 583 -22.45 6.52 -4.22
N PRO A 584 -21.12 6.56 -4.34
CA PRO A 584 -20.29 7.71 -4.74
C PRO A 584 -20.56 8.15 -6.19
N SER A 585 -20.22 9.39 -6.54
CA SER A 585 -20.53 9.97 -7.86
C SER A 585 -19.72 9.36 -9.02
N GLU A 586 -18.63 8.67 -8.69
CA GLU A 586 -17.79 7.82 -9.54
C GLU A 586 -17.25 6.61 -8.76
N ASP A 587 -16.58 5.67 -9.43
CA ASP A 587 -15.98 4.51 -8.76
C ASP A 587 -14.81 4.97 -7.87
N ILE A 588 -14.81 4.55 -6.61
CA ILE A 588 -13.75 4.87 -5.65
C ILE A 588 -13.01 3.59 -5.27
N ILE A 589 -11.70 3.57 -5.51
CA ILE A 589 -10.84 2.46 -5.09
C ILE A 589 -10.03 2.92 -3.88
N LEU A 590 -10.36 2.42 -2.70
CA LEU A 590 -9.55 2.61 -1.50
C LEU A 590 -8.30 1.73 -1.61
N GLN A 591 -7.14 2.28 -1.26
CA GLN A 591 -5.85 1.60 -1.33
C GLN A 591 -5.08 1.78 -0.01
N TRP A 592 -4.39 0.73 0.42
CA TRP A 592 -3.54 0.74 1.62
C TRP A 592 -2.22 0.02 1.37
N ALA A 593 -1.09 0.68 1.60
CA ALA A 593 0.21 0.03 1.53
C ALA A 593 0.46 -0.81 2.78
N THR A 594 0.29 -0.21 3.96
CA THR A 594 0.53 -0.84 5.26
C THR A 594 -0.77 -1.12 6.02
N PHE A 595 -0.71 -2.07 6.96
CA PHE A 595 -1.82 -2.31 7.89
C PHE A 595 -2.14 -1.07 8.73
N ARG A 596 -1.12 -0.25 9.03
CA ARG A 596 -1.27 0.99 9.77
C ARG A 596 -1.98 2.07 8.97
N ASP A 597 -1.77 2.16 7.66
CA ASP A 597 -2.53 3.08 6.80
C ASP A 597 -4.04 2.77 6.84
N ALA A 598 -4.40 1.48 6.80
CA ALA A 598 -5.79 1.05 6.96
C ALA A 598 -6.36 1.43 8.34
N SER A 599 -5.56 1.31 9.40
CA SER A 599 -5.95 1.74 10.77
C SER A 599 -6.07 3.26 10.91
N ASP A 600 -5.18 4.03 10.29
CA ASP A 600 -5.21 5.49 10.27
C ASP A 600 -6.49 5.95 9.56
N GLN A 601 -6.78 5.40 8.39
CA GLN A 601 -8.03 5.67 7.66
C GLN A 601 -9.28 5.25 8.45
N THR A 602 -9.25 4.08 9.12
CA THR A 602 -10.35 3.64 10.00
C THR A 602 -10.68 4.70 11.04
N SER A 603 -9.65 5.34 11.58
CA SER A 603 -9.78 6.31 12.65
C SER A 603 -10.26 7.68 12.13
N LEU A 604 -9.68 8.18 11.05
CA LEU A 604 -10.09 9.45 10.40
C LEU A 604 -11.54 9.41 9.92
N SER A 605 -11.99 8.27 9.42
CA SER A 605 -13.37 8.07 8.98
C SER A 605 -14.42 8.36 10.06
N ARG A 606 -14.06 8.24 11.34
CA ARG A 606 -14.98 8.52 12.46
C ARG A 606 -15.22 10.02 12.67
N ILE A 607 -14.29 10.85 12.19
CA ILE A 607 -14.38 12.31 12.19
C ILE A 607 -15.25 12.77 11.02
N TRP A 608 -15.01 12.26 9.79
CA TRP A 608 -15.87 12.53 8.63
C TRP A 608 -17.30 12.00 8.83
N GLY A 609 -17.46 10.83 9.44
CA GLY A 609 -18.77 10.30 9.84
C GLY A 609 -19.44 11.11 10.95
N GLY A 610 -18.76 12.11 11.55
CA GLY A 610 -19.33 13.05 12.49
C GLY A 610 -19.50 12.54 13.93
N ILE A 611 -18.93 11.39 14.28
CA ILE A 611 -19.24 10.69 15.54
C ILE A 611 -18.12 10.71 16.59
N HIS A 612 -16.90 11.08 16.22
CA HIS A 612 -15.76 11.23 17.13
C HIS A 612 -14.94 12.49 16.82
N PRO A 613 -14.51 13.28 17.83
CA PRO A 613 -13.46 14.29 17.69
C PRO A 613 -12.05 13.69 17.82
N PRO A 614 -10.98 14.44 17.48
CA PRO A 614 -9.58 14.03 17.68
C PRO A 614 -9.23 13.51 19.07
N ALA A 615 -9.89 14.04 20.11
CA ALA A 615 -9.68 13.61 21.49
C ALA A 615 -10.04 12.15 21.73
N ASP A 616 -10.98 11.59 20.95
CA ASP A 616 -11.36 10.19 21.07
C ASP A 616 -10.42 9.28 20.28
N ASP A 617 -9.79 9.79 19.22
CA ASP A 617 -9.01 9.02 18.26
C ASP A 617 -7.61 8.65 18.77
N ILE A 618 -6.75 9.65 18.99
CA ILE A 618 -5.32 9.43 19.27
C ILE A 618 -5.09 8.52 20.48
N PRO A 619 -5.73 8.73 21.65
CA PRO A 619 -5.53 7.84 22.78
C PRO A 619 -6.04 6.42 22.49
N GLY A 620 -7.09 6.30 21.67
CA GLY A 620 -7.58 5.01 21.19
C GLY A 620 -6.51 4.24 20.40
N ARG A 621 -5.83 4.90 19.44
CA ARG A 621 -4.72 4.31 18.68
C ARG A 621 -3.56 3.92 19.61
N LEU A 622 -3.14 4.82 20.51
CA LEU A 622 -2.04 4.55 21.46
C LEU A 622 -2.32 3.33 22.36
N ILE A 623 -3.55 3.20 22.87
CA ILE A 623 -3.97 2.02 23.64
C ILE A 623 -3.89 0.75 22.78
N GLY A 624 -4.29 0.82 21.50
CA GLY A 624 -4.19 -0.32 20.59
C GLY A 624 -2.75 -0.81 20.40
N ILE A 625 -1.76 0.11 20.34
CA ILE A 625 -0.32 -0.24 20.25
C ILE A 625 0.12 -1.03 21.50
N GLU A 626 -0.24 -0.58 22.69
CA GLU A 626 0.14 -1.28 23.93
C GLU A 626 -0.56 -2.63 24.06
N ILE A 627 -1.84 -2.72 23.69
CA ILE A 627 -2.57 -4.00 23.68
C ILE A 627 -1.94 -4.99 22.71
N ALA A 628 -1.52 -4.57 21.52
CA ALA A 628 -0.83 -5.46 20.59
C ALA A 628 0.46 -6.03 21.22
N LYS A 629 1.27 -5.22 21.90
CA LYS A 629 2.48 -5.67 22.59
C LYS A 629 2.18 -6.66 23.71
N ASP A 630 1.19 -6.35 24.54
CA ASP A 630 0.76 -7.21 25.65
C ASP A 630 0.29 -8.58 25.12
N VAL A 631 -0.52 -8.56 24.05
CA VAL A 631 -1.04 -9.75 23.40
C VAL A 631 0.07 -10.56 22.74
N ILE A 632 1.00 -9.95 22.01
CA ILE A 632 2.14 -10.64 21.40
C ILE A 632 2.92 -11.37 22.48
N SER A 633 3.36 -10.64 23.51
CA SER A 633 4.17 -11.19 24.59
C SER A 633 3.48 -12.35 25.30
N LYS A 634 2.17 -12.26 25.53
CA LYS A 634 1.43 -13.32 26.22
C LYS A 634 1.08 -14.49 25.30
N ALA A 635 0.63 -14.23 24.07
CA ALA A 635 0.20 -15.27 23.15
C ALA A 635 1.36 -16.16 22.74
N GLU A 636 2.53 -15.58 22.40
CA GLU A 636 3.70 -16.36 22.00
C GLU A 636 4.12 -17.41 23.05
N SER A 637 3.94 -17.12 24.35
CA SER A 637 4.21 -18.08 25.41
C SER A 637 3.32 -19.33 25.43
N PHE A 638 2.21 -19.32 24.69
CA PHE A 638 1.37 -20.49 24.47
C PHE A 638 1.65 -21.13 23.11
N LEU A 639 1.95 -20.30 22.10
CA LEU A 639 2.06 -20.73 20.70
C LEU A 639 3.37 -21.46 20.37
N PHE A 640 4.43 -21.17 21.12
CA PHE A 640 5.79 -21.62 20.84
C PHE A 640 6.56 -21.95 22.12
N ASP A 641 7.40 -22.98 22.06
CA ASP A 641 8.34 -23.35 23.12
C ASP A 641 9.66 -22.56 23.03
N ASP A 642 10.35 -22.43 24.17
CA ASP A 642 11.78 -22.08 24.32
C ASP A 642 12.45 -23.29 24.98
N VAL A 643 12.97 -24.21 24.16
CA VAL A 643 13.36 -25.55 24.62
C VAL A 643 14.65 -25.52 25.46
N ASP A 644 15.58 -24.62 25.17
CA ASP A 644 16.86 -24.51 25.87
C ASP A 644 16.97 -23.36 26.89
N ASN A 645 15.93 -22.54 26.99
CA ASN A 645 15.72 -21.44 27.94
C ASN A 645 16.73 -20.29 27.78
N ASP A 646 17.08 -19.95 26.54
CA ASP A 646 17.94 -18.80 26.24
C ASP A 646 17.18 -17.49 25.96
N GLY A 647 15.84 -17.57 25.90
CA GLY A 647 14.94 -16.44 25.72
C GLY A 647 14.46 -16.22 24.28
N PHE A 648 14.80 -17.12 23.35
CA PHE A 648 14.24 -17.15 22.00
C PHE A 648 13.28 -18.32 21.85
N TYR A 649 12.19 -18.10 21.12
CA TYR A 649 11.22 -19.16 20.84
C TYR A 649 11.62 -19.96 19.60
N THR A 650 11.13 -21.19 19.48
CA THR A 650 11.32 -22.11 18.33
C THR A 650 11.18 -21.49 16.94
N TYR A 651 10.37 -20.45 16.73
CA TYR A 651 10.24 -19.78 15.42
C TYR A 651 11.36 -18.77 15.12
N GLN A 652 12.04 -18.29 16.16
CA GLN A 652 13.16 -17.36 16.13
C GLN A 652 14.51 -18.08 16.11
N ASP A 653 14.57 -19.25 16.75
CA ASP A 653 15.80 -20.01 16.95
C ASP A 653 16.00 -21.10 15.88
N CYS A 654 17.15 -21.07 15.21
CA CYS A 654 17.53 -22.03 14.19
C CYS A 654 18.07 -23.36 14.75
N ASP A 655 18.42 -23.43 16.04
CA ASP A 655 18.69 -24.65 16.83
C ASP A 655 18.30 -24.44 18.30
N ASP A 656 16.98 -24.42 18.56
CA ASP A 656 16.33 -24.23 19.88
C ASP A 656 16.73 -25.28 20.96
N THR A 657 17.60 -26.24 20.60
CA THR A 657 18.16 -27.22 21.54
C THR A 657 19.54 -26.83 22.06
N ASN A 658 20.10 -25.71 21.60
CA ASN A 658 21.44 -25.24 21.88
C ASN A 658 21.50 -23.73 22.17
N PRO A 659 21.71 -23.32 23.45
CA PRO A 659 21.54 -21.92 23.89
C PRO A 659 22.70 -21.00 23.48
N ASN A 660 23.54 -21.44 22.54
CA ASN A 660 24.61 -20.65 21.92
C ASN A 660 24.36 -20.43 20.42
N ILE A 661 23.28 -20.98 19.87
CA ILE A 661 22.81 -20.71 18.51
C ILE A 661 21.45 -20.07 18.70
N ASN A 662 21.35 -18.76 18.45
CA ASN A 662 20.14 -17.97 18.62
C ASN A 662 20.34 -16.59 17.98
N PRO A 663 19.26 -15.82 17.73
CA PRO A 663 19.37 -14.49 17.10
C PRO A 663 20.29 -13.46 17.76
N ALA A 664 20.63 -13.63 19.06
CA ALA A 664 21.56 -12.74 19.75
C ALA A 664 23.00 -13.28 19.84
N ALA A 665 23.27 -14.48 19.31
CA ALA A 665 24.60 -15.05 19.29
C ALA A 665 25.53 -14.28 18.32
N ASN A 666 26.85 -14.42 18.52
CA ASN A 666 27.83 -13.92 17.55
C ASN A 666 28.27 -15.07 16.65
N GLU A 667 28.45 -14.79 15.36
CA GLU A 667 29.04 -15.74 14.42
C GLU A 667 30.44 -16.19 14.85
N ILE A 668 30.71 -17.48 14.64
CA ILE A 668 32.03 -18.08 14.78
C ILE A 668 32.31 -18.93 13.54
N CYS A 669 33.56 -18.92 13.04
CA CYS A 669 33.96 -19.64 11.81
C CYS A 669 33.92 -21.17 12.00
N ASP A 670 32.72 -21.74 12.02
CA ASP A 670 32.45 -23.15 12.30
C ASP A 670 31.56 -23.81 11.22
N GLY A 671 31.16 -23.05 10.21
CA GLY A 671 30.33 -23.52 9.09
C GLY A 671 28.86 -23.66 9.45
N ARG A 672 28.39 -22.99 10.50
CA ARG A 672 26.99 -22.89 10.91
C ARG A 672 26.57 -21.42 10.93
N ASP A 673 25.26 -21.22 10.94
CA ASP A 673 24.63 -19.93 11.21
C ASP A 673 24.36 -19.91 12.72
N ASN A 674 25.17 -19.19 13.49
CA ASN A 674 25.04 -19.14 14.94
C ASN A 674 24.03 -18.08 15.38
N ASN A 675 23.95 -16.98 14.64
CA ASN A 675 23.10 -15.83 14.91
C ASN A 675 21.73 -15.92 14.20
N CYS A 676 21.43 -17.05 13.56
CA CYS A 676 20.20 -17.32 12.82
C CYS A 676 19.84 -16.22 11.79
N SER A 677 20.86 -15.61 11.17
CA SER A 677 20.70 -14.56 10.15
C SER A 677 20.30 -15.11 8.77
N GLY A 678 20.39 -16.43 8.58
CA GLY A 678 20.25 -17.10 7.30
C GLY A 678 21.55 -17.19 6.50
N PHE A 679 22.66 -16.64 7.01
CA PHE A 679 23.97 -16.65 6.37
C PHE A 679 24.99 -17.35 7.25
N ILE A 680 25.68 -18.35 6.70
CA ILE A 680 26.71 -19.10 7.42
C ILE A 680 28.00 -18.27 7.51
N ASP A 681 28.59 -18.18 8.71
CA ASP A 681 29.87 -17.53 8.99
C ASP A 681 29.92 -16.06 8.53
N ASP A 682 28.80 -15.34 8.65
CA ASP A 682 28.64 -13.97 8.18
C ASP A 682 29.29 -12.94 9.12
N ASN A 683 29.55 -11.72 8.64
CA ASN A 683 30.19 -10.64 9.42
C ASN A 683 31.56 -11.00 10.06
N LEU A 684 32.22 -12.07 9.60
CA LEU A 684 33.56 -12.46 10.03
C LEU A 684 34.66 -11.89 9.10
N PRO A 685 35.87 -11.63 9.62
CA PRO A 685 37.00 -11.21 8.79
C PRO A 685 37.39 -12.32 7.81
N LEU A 686 37.45 -12.00 6.52
CA LEU A 686 37.94 -12.89 5.47
C LEU A 686 39.45 -12.72 5.29
N PHE A 687 40.14 -13.85 5.18
CA PHE A 687 41.56 -13.95 4.86
C PHE A 687 41.72 -14.63 3.50
N THR A 688 42.49 -14.02 2.61
CA THR A 688 42.81 -14.55 1.28
C THR A 688 44.10 -15.37 1.33
N TYR A 689 44.08 -16.56 0.75
CA TYR A 689 45.26 -17.42 0.54
C TYR A 689 45.34 -17.85 -0.92
N TYR A 690 46.52 -18.22 -1.39
CA TYR A 690 46.83 -18.52 -2.80
C TYR A 690 47.26 -19.97 -2.93
N LEU A 691 46.83 -20.66 -3.99
CA LEU A 691 47.20 -22.07 -4.22
C LEU A 691 48.72 -22.21 -4.27
N ASP A 692 49.26 -23.16 -3.52
CA ASP A 692 50.70 -23.46 -3.40
C ASP A 692 50.90 -24.94 -3.77
N VAL A 693 51.11 -25.21 -5.07
CA VAL A 693 51.14 -26.57 -5.62
C VAL A 693 52.44 -27.29 -5.30
N ASP A 694 53.57 -26.59 -5.33
CA ASP A 694 54.90 -27.18 -5.10
C ASP A 694 55.37 -27.13 -3.63
N SER A 695 54.61 -26.46 -2.77
CA SER A 695 54.82 -26.36 -1.32
C SER A 695 56.06 -25.57 -0.91
N ASP A 696 56.47 -24.57 -1.68
CA ASP A 696 57.61 -23.70 -1.36
C ASP A 696 57.27 -22.50 -0.44
N GLY A 697 55.96 -22.23 -0.25
CA GLY A 697 55.42 -21.19 0.62
C GLY A 697 55.07 -19.87 -0.09
N TYR A 698 55.22 -19.81 -1.40
CA TYR A 698 54.62 -18.83 -2.29
C TYR A 698 53.48 -19.51 -3.05
N GLY A 699 52.49 -18.75 -3.52
CA GLY A 699 51.35 -19.32 -4.25
C GLY A 699 50.94 -18.43 -5.40
N ASP A 700 50.10 -18.96 -6.28
CA ASP A 700 49.69 -18.30 -7.52
C ASP A 700 48.60 -17.24 -7.28
N GLU A 701 48.91 -15.96 -7.56
CA GLU A 701 47.98 -14.82 -7.48
C GLU A 701 46.69 -15.05 -8.30
N MET A 702 46.72 -15.87 -9.36
CA MET A 702 45.55 -16.17 -10.19
C MET A 702 44.55 -17.12 -9.52
N PHE A 703 44.93 -17.83 -8.44
CA PHE A 703 44.08 -18.80 -7.75
C PHE A 703 43.90 -18.50 -6.25
N PRO A 704 43.27 -17.37 -5.89
CA PRO A 704 42.95 -17.05 -4.51
C PRO A 704 41.77 -17.86 -3.97
N ILE A 705 41.76 -18.09 -2.66
CA ILE A 705 40.60 -18.53 -1.88
C ILE A 705 40.39 -17.59 -0.68
N ASP A 706 39.15 -17.15 -0.47
CA ASP A 706 38.75 -16.40 0.72
C ASP A 706 38.16 -17.34 1.78
N THR A 707 38.57 -17.18 3.03
CA THR A 707 38.05 -17.96 4.16
C THR A 707 38.10 -17.16 5.47
N CYS A 708 37.17 -17.42 6.39
CA CYS A 708 37.20 -16.87 7.75
C CYS A 708 38.30 -17.49 8.64
N LEU A 709 39.05 -18.48 8.14
CA LEU A 709 40.13 -19.14 8.87
C LEU A 709 41.38 -18.25 8.97
N LEU A 710 41.82 -18.00 10.20
CA LEU A 710 43.02 -17.20 10.52
C LEU A 710 44.34 -17.82 10.01
N PHE A 711 44.35 -19.11 9.65
CA PHE A 711 45.54 -19.80 9.14
C PHE A 711 45.27 -20.39 7.76
N SER A 712 46.32 -20.45 6.92
CA SER A 712 46.18 -20.93 5.55
C SER A 712 45.65 -22.36 5.50
N PRO A 713 44.64 -22.63 4.66
CA PRO A 713 44.21 -23.99 4.37
C PRO A 713 45.37 -24.83 3.81
N SER A 714 45.30 -26.15 3.98
CA SER A 714 46.31 -27.05 3.42
C SER A 714 46.39 -26.91 1.90
N GLY A 715 47.60 -26.71 1.36
CA GLY A 715 47.84 -26.50 -0.08
C GLY A 715 47.70 -25.04 -0.52
N TYR A 716 47.63 -24.10 0.41
CA TYR A 716 47.61 -22.67 0.13
C TYR A 716 48.65 -21.91 0.97
N ALA A 717 49.26 -20.88 0.37
CA ALA A 717 50.19 -19.94 0.98
C ALA A 717 49.54 -18.56 1.19
N SER A 718 50.07 -17.79 2.12
CA SER A 718 49.63 -16.40 2.36
C SER A 718 50.27 -15.38 1.42
N ASN A 719 51.25 -15.78 0.61
CA ASN A 719 52.01 -14.89 -0.26
C ASN A 719 51.73 -15.21 -1.74
N PRO A 720 51.24 -14.27 -2.55
CA PRO A 720 50.87 -14.49 -3.97
C PRO A 720 52.02 -14.43 -4.99
N ASP A 721 53.26 -14.21 -4.55
CA ASP A 721 54.33 -13.78 -5.45
C ASP A 721 55.01 -14.93 -6.24
N ASP A 722 54.34 -16.05 -6.50
CA ASP A 722 54.91 -17.16 -7.29
C ASP A 722 54.65 -16.99 -8.80
N CYS A 723 55.72 -16.85 -9.60
CA CYS A 723 55.61 -16.77 -11.05
C CYS A 723 55.62 -18.13 -11.76
N ASN A 724 55.88 -19.23 -11.04
CA ASN A 724 55.75 -20.60 -11.54
C ASN A 724 55.52 -21.63 -10.41
N ASP A 725 54.26 -21.74 -9.98
CA ASP A 725 53.75 -22.61 -8.91
C ASP A 725 53.93 -24.14 -9.16
N GLU A 726 54.50 -24.55 -10.31
CA GLU A 726 54.89 -25.94 -10.56
C GLU A 726 56.37 -26.24 -10.23
N VAL A 727 57.19 -25.23 -9.88
CA VAL A 727 58.66 -25.34 -9.79
C VAL A 727 59.27 -24.57 -8.60
N ASP A 728 59.64 -25.33 -7.56
CA ASP A 728 60.19 -24.86 -6.26
C ASP A 728 61.47 -24.00 -6.29
N SER A 729 62.04 -23.81 -7.47
CA SER A 729 63.27 -23.06 -7.72
C SER A 729 63.04 -21.78 -8.49
N ILE A 730 61.80 -21.44 -8.82
CA ILE A 730 61.39 -20.21 -9.48
C ILE A 730 60.43 -19.49 -8.55
N ASN A 731 60.95 -18.63 -7.70
CA ASN A 731 60.19 -17.89 -6.68
C ASN A 731 60.96 -16.63 -6.26
N PRO A 732 60.34 -15.69 -5.51
CA PRO A 732 60.92 -14.38 -5.18
C PRO A 732 62.30 -14.35 -4.51
N ILE A 733 62.78 -15.48 -4.01
CA ILE A 733 64.06 -15.58 -3.29
C ILE A 733 65.15 -16.34 -4.07
N SER A 734 64.83 -16.82 -5.27
CA SER A 734 65.77 -17.55 -6.13
C SER A 734 66.80 -16.61 -6.79
N PRO A 735 68.03 -17.07 -7.09
CA PRO A 735 69.04 -16.28 -7.79
C PRO A 735 69.07 -16.54 -9.31
N GLU A 736 69.29 -15.48 -10.11
CA GLU A 736 69.39 -15.51 -11.58
C GLU A 736 70.60 -16.30 -12.12
N ILE A 737 70.41 -16.94 -13.28
CA ILE A 737 71.43 -17.66 -14.06
C ILE A 737 71.30 -17.32 -15.55
N CYS A 738 72.41 -17.14 -16.33
CA CYS A 738 72.38 -16.66 -17.75
C CYS A 738 71.71 -17.70 -18.69
N ASP A 739 70.38 -17.85 -18.63
CA ASP A 739 69.56 -18.82 -19.36
C ASP A 739 68.26 -18.23 -19.97
N ALA A 740 68.01 -16.94 -19.75
CA ALA A 740 66.87 -16.17 -20.23
C ALA A 740 65.51 -16.53 -19.58
N ILE A 741 65.50 -17.15 -18.41
CA ILE A 741 64.33 -17.34 -17.54
C ILE A 741 64.44 -16.34 -16.36
N ASP A 742 63.31 -15.75 -15.97
CA ASP A 742 63.20 -14.98 -14.72
C ASP A 742 63.03 -15.98 -13.56
N ASN A 743 64.11 -16.23 -12.81
CA ASN A 743 64.11 -17.22 -11.74
C ASN A 743 63.62 -16.62 -10.41
N ASN A 744 63.70 -15.31 -10.26
CA ASN A 744 63.40 -14.63 -9.00
C ASN A 744 62.07 -13.87 -9.01
N CYS A 745 61.28 -14.01 -10.09
CA CYS A 745 59.96 -13.43 -10.26
C CYS A 745 59.95 -11.89 -10.11
N ASP A 746 61.05 -11.19 -10.41
CA ASP A 746 61.13 -9.73 -10.33
C ASP A 746 60.70 -9.01 -11.64
N GLY A 747 60.32 -9.81 -12.64
CA GLY A 747 59.89 -9.36 -13.97
C GLY A 747 61.04 -9.18 -14.96
N ARG A 748 62.25 -9.66 -14.65
CA ARG A 748 63.43 -9.58 -15.51
C ARG A 748 64.15 -10.93 -15.53
N ALA A 749 64.66 -11.29 -16.71
CA ALA A 749 65.52 -12.45 -16.84
C ALA A 749 66.99 -12.00 -16.92
N ASP A 750 67.88 -12.79 -16.30
CA ASP A 750 69.34 -12.67 -16.36
C ASP A 750 69.91 -11.35 -15.79
N GLU A 751 69.18 -10.63 -14.93
CA GLU A 751 69.69 -9.40 -14.30
C GLU A 751 70.77 -9.68 -13.26
N GLY A 752 71.66 -8.69 -13.04
CA GLY A 752 72.81 -8.85 -12.14
C GLY A 752 74.00 -9.63 -12.72
N LEU A 753 73.92 -10.12 -13.97
CA LEU A 753 75.02 -10.79 -14.68
C LEU A 753 75.90 -9.80 -15.50
N PRO A 754 77.19 -10.11 -15.77
CA PRO A 754 78.10 -9.19 -16.48
C PRO A 754 77.64 -8.90 -17.92
N ARG A 755 77.75 -7.66 -18.41
CA ARG A 755 77.26 -7.22 -19.74
C ARG A 755 78.40 -6.60 -20.58
N ASN A 756 78.67 -7.14 -21.77
CA ASN A 756 79.68 -6.64 -22.73
C ASN A 756 78.99 -6.13 -24.00
N ARG A 757 79.41 -4.96 -24.53
CA ARG A 757 78.82 -4.28 -25.69
C ARG A 757 79.81 -4.12 -26.85
N TYR A 758 79.38 -4.39 -28.08
CA TYR A 758 80.15 -4.18 -29.32
C TYR A 758 79.28 -3.52 -30.41
N TYR A 759 79.88 -2.76 -31.35
CA TYR A 759 79.21 -1.89 -32.35
C TYR A 759 79.52 -2.32 -33.79
N PHE A 760 78.55 -2.38 -34.69
CA PHE A 760 78.73 -2.85 -36.07
C PHE A 760 79.52 -1.82 -36.89
N ASP A 761 80.43 -2.24 -37.76
CA ASP A 761 81.22 -1.37 -38.65
C ASP A 761 80.90 -1.79 -40.10
N PHE A 762 80.06 -1.00 -40.77
CA PHE A 762 79.44 -1.39 -42.04
C PHE A 762 80.23 -0.93 -43.25
N ASP A 763 80.72 0.31 -43.28
CA ASP A 763 81.46 0.85 -44.42
C ASP A 763 82.99 0.60 -44.36
N ASN A 764 83.48 0.07 -43.23
CA ASN A 764 84.88 -0.32 -42.96
C ASN A 764 85.86 0.86 -42.90
N ASP A 765 85.42 2.05 -42.50
CA ASP A 765 86.31 3.19 -42.23
C ASP A 765 87.01 3.08 -40.85
N GLY A 766 86.54 2.16 -40.00
CA GLY A 766 87.10 1.84 -38.68
C GLY A 766 86.34 2.45 -37.49
N PHE A 767 85.20 3.12 -37.73
CA PHE A 767 84.30 3.62 -36.69
C PHE A 767 82.96 2.87 -36.71
N GLY A 768 82.53 2.39 -35.54
CA GLY A 768 81.28 1.61 -35.46
C GLY A 768 80.04 2.49 -35.27
N ASP A 769 78.90 2.01 -35.76
CA ASP A 769 77.58 2.61 -35.58
C ASP A 769 77.09 2.44 -34.13
N ALA A 770 76.94 3.55 -33.43
CA ALA A 770 76.42 3.60 -32.05
C ALA A 770 75.01 2.99 -31.91
N SER A 771 74.24 2.94 -32.99
CA SER A 771 72.86 2.44 -33.05
C SER A 771 72.76 0.94 -33.33
N ILE A 772 73.78 0.33 -33.92
CA ILE A 772 73.81 -1.11 -34.18
C ILE A 772 74.85 -1.73 -33.24
N PHE A 773 74.39 -2.05 -32.03
CA PHE A 773 75.20 -2.72 -31.02
C PHE A 773 74.57 -4.02 -30.54
N VAL A 774 75.40 -4.88 -29.96
CA VAL A 774 74.93 -6.09 -29.26
C VAL A 774 75.48 -6.10 -27.84
N ASP A 775 74.57 -6.26 -26.88
CA ASP A 775 74.87 -6.53 -25.47
C ASP A 775 74.81 -8.04 -25.21
N THR A 776 75.79 -8.58 -24.50
CA THR A 776 75.77 -10.00 -24.14
C THR A 776 76.58 -10.29 -22.88
N CYS A 777 76.22 -11.34 -22.15
CA CYS A 777 77.01 -11.87 -21.03
C CYS A 777 78.32 -12.57 -21.48
N ILE A 778 78.65 -12.53 -22.79
CA ILE A 778 79.82 -13.15 -23.46
C ILE A 778 80.95 -12.13 -23.74
N ILE A 779 82.23 -12.51 -23.60
CA ILE A 779 83.39 -11.59 -23.46
C ILE A 779 84.22 -11.28 -24.75
N THR A 780 83.79 -11.64 -25.96
CA THR A 780 84.56 -11.39 -27.21
C THR A 780 83.69 -10.77 -28.32
N PRO A 781 84.20 -9.81 -29.13
CA PRO A 781 83.40 -9.16 -30.17
C PRO A 781 82.88 -10.17 -31.20
N PRO A 782 81.57 -10.20 -31.45
CA PRO A 782 80.99 -10.96 -32.55
C PRO A 782 81.55 -10.48 -33.91
N VAL A 783 81.59 -11.36 -34.91
CA VAL A 783 82.09 -11.03 -36.24
C VAL A 783 81.27 -9.88 -36.85
N GLY A 784 81.95 -8.84 -37.34
CA GLY A 784 81.33 -7.63 -37.91
C GLY A 784 81.20 -6.46 -36.95
N PHE A 785 81.61 -6.61 -35.69
CA PHE A 785 81.53 -5.55 -34.67
C PHE A 785 82.93 -5.11 -34.16
N VAL A 786 83.09 -3.81 -33.90
CA VAL A 786 84.25 -3.13 -33.30
C VAL A 786 83.90 -2.59 -31.90
N ASP A 787 84.90 -2.12 -31.16
CA ASP A 787 84.78 -1.66 -29.77
C ASP A 787 84.66 -0.14 -29.61
N ASN A 788 84.41 0.59 -30.71
CA ASN A 788 84.23 2.05 -30.74
C ASN A 788 82.95 2.45 -31.50
N LEU A 789 82.39 3.62 -31.20
CA LEU A 789 81.01 4.04 -31.55
C LEU A 789 80.93 5.40 -32.27
N SER A 790 82.01 5.86 -32.91
CA SER A 790 82.19 7.28 -33.24
C SER A 790 81.83 7.69 -34.68
N ASP A 791 81.03 6.89 -35.39
CA ASP A 791 80.52 7.25 -36.71
C ASP A 791 79.09 7.78 -36.66
N CYS A 792 78.82 8.97 -37.22
CA CYS A 792 77.47 9.50 -37.37
C CYS A 792 76.80 9.12 -38.71
N ASN A 793 77.55 8.53 -39.64
CA ASN A 793 77.03 7.94 -40.87
C ASN A 793 77.92 6.80 -41.39
N ASP A 794 77.74 5.61 -40.80
CA ASP A 794 78.43 4.33 -41.11
C ASP A 794 78.05 3.73 -42.50
N MET A 795 77.55 4.58 -43.41
CA MET A 795 77.31 4.25 -44.81
C MET A 795 78.07 5.20 -45.75
N ASN A 796 78.81 6.18 -45.22
CA ASN A 796 79.43 7.24 -46.01
C ASN A 796 80.72 7.79 -45.38
N GLU A 797 81.86 7.29 -45.88
CA GLU A 797 83.23 7.73 -45.53
C GLU A 797 83.51 9.26 -45.51
N LEU A 798 82.64 10.11 -46.09
CA LEU A 798 82.80 11.58 -46.10
C LEU A 798 82.16 12.30 -44.90
N ILE A 799 81.34 11.63 -44.11
CA ILE A 799 80.67 12.18 -42.93
C ILE A 799 81.24 11.45 -41.72
N ASN A 800 82.21 12.09 -41.09
CA ASN A 800 82.89 11.54 -39.92
C ASN A 800 83.41 12.71 -39.06
N PRO A 801 83.90 12.44 -37.83
CA PRO A 801 84.35 13.46 -36.87
C PRO A 801 85.40 14.49 -37.36
N ASN A 802 85.88 14.41 -38.60
CA ASN A 802 86.90 15.30 -39.17
C ASN A 802 86.40 16.22 -40.31
N ALA A 803 85.09 16.36 -40.59
CA ALA A 803 84.55 17.19 -41.71
C ALA A 803 84.20 18.68 -41.35
N SER A 804 83.48 19.46 -42.20
CA SER A 804 83.10 20.89 -41.98
C SER A 804 81.70 21.26 -42.54
N GLU A 805 80.95 22.17 -41.88
CA GLU A 805 79.51 22.49 -42.11
C GLU A 805 79.15 23.43 -43.28
N ILE A 806 77.97 23.22 -43.90
CA ILE A 806 77.32 24.04 -44.94
C ILE A 806 75.79 24.02 -44.78
N CYS A 807 75.05 25.08 -45.17
CA CYS A 807 73.58 25.21 -44.98
C CYS A 807 72.74 24.19 -45.80
N ASP A 808 72.75 22.94 -45.38
CA ASP A 808 72.08 21.80 -46.03
C ASP A 808 71.36 20.88 -45.04
N ALA A 809 71.31 21.27 -43.77
CA ALA A 809 70.70 20.57 -42.64
C ALA A 809 71.37 19.23 -42.28
N ILE A 810 72.62 19.00 -42.70
CA ILE A 810 73.41 17.82 -42.35
C ILE A 810 74.58 18.23 -41.45
N ASP A 811 74.70 17.58 -40.29
CA ASP A 811 75.89 17.65 -39.43
C ASP A 811 77.02 16.87 -40.11
N ASN A 812 77.85 17.56 -40.88
CA ASN A 812 78.89 16.92 -41.68
C ASN A 812 80.03 16.42 -40.81
N ASN A 813 80.31 17.10 -39.70
CA ASN A 813 81.51 16.86 -38.88
C ASN A 813 81.26 16.00 -37.63
N CYS A 814 80.04 15.48 -37.47
CA CYS A 814 79.61 14.61 -36.37
C CYS A 814 79.82 15.21 -34.96
N ASP A 815 79.75 16.54 -34.81
CA ASP A 815 79.86 17.22 -33.50
C ASP A 815 78.50 17.43 -32.79
N GLY A 816 77.42 17.03 -33.45
CA GLY A 816 76.06 17.00 -32.92
C GLY A 816 75.22 18.23 -33.30
N ARG A 817 75.67 19.06 -34.27
CA ARG A 817 74.92 20.24 -34.73
C ARG A 817 75.00 20.36 -36.25
N ALA A 818 73.85 20.57 -36.87
CA ALA A 818 73.75 20.87 -38.29
C ALA A 818 73.52 22.38 -38.48
N ASP A 819 74.18 22.96 -39.48
CA ASP A 819 73.99 24.34 -39.96
C ASP A 819 74.19 25.45 -38.90
N GLU A 820 74.92 25.20 -37.81
CA GLU A 820 75.06 26.20 -36.75
C GLU A 820 75.87 27.43 -37.19
N GLY A 821 75.27 28.62 -37.00
CA GLY A 821 75.86 29.92 -37.35
C GLY A 821 75.09 30.82 -38.35
N LEU A 822 73.80 30.55 -38.67
CA LEU A 822 72.97 31.23 -39.71
C LEU A 822 71.71 32.01 -39.16
N THR A 823 70.92 32.80 -39.95
CA THR A 823 69.79 33.76 -39.54
C THR A 823 68.34 33.30 -39.94
N LYS A 824 67.18 33.61 -39.23
CA LYS A 824 65.78 33.02 -39.41
C LYS A 824 64.50 33.99 -39.57
N ASN A 825 63.35 33.57 -40.18
CA ASN A 825 62.00 34.23 -40.49
C ASN A 825 60.71 33.34 -40.24
N ARG A 826 59.45 33.86 -40.07
CA ARG A 826 58.17 33.14 -39.66
C ARG A 826 56.94 33.14 -40.65
N TYR A 827 56.16 32.05 -40.75
CA TYR A 827 54.89 31.89 -41.55
C TYR A 827 53.81 30.95 -40.89
N TYR A 828 52.51 30.99 -41.26
CA TYR A 828 51.36 30.22 -40.68
C TYR A 828 50.79 29.14 -41.63
N GLU A 829 50.37 27.98 -41.13
CA GLU A 829 49.85 26.88 -41.98
C GLU A 829 48.49 27.25 -42.62
N ASP A 830 48.31 26.90 -43.90
CA ASP A 830 47.07 27.06 -44.68
C ASP A 830 46.79 25.71 -45.33
N LEU A 831 46.03 24.88 -44.60
CA LEU A 831 45.88 23.45 -44.88
C LEU A 831 44.91 23.18 -46.05
N ASP A 832 43.84 23.95 -46.17
CA ASP A 832 42.83 23.79 -47.23
C ASP A 832 43.05 24.70 -48.47
N GLN A 833 44.02 25.61 -48.40
CA GLN A 833 44.46 26.51 -49.46
C GLN A 833 43.44 27.56 -49.88
N ASP A 834 42.61 28.02 -48.94
CA ASP A 834 41.66 29.10 -49.18
C ASP A 834 42.29 30.51 -49.03
N GLY A 835 43.50 30.59 -48.47
CA GLY A 835 44.28 31.81 -48.29
C GLY A 835 44.14 32.46 -46.90
N PHE A 836 43.41 31.83 -46.00
CA PHE A 836 43.46 32.06 -44.55
C PHE A 836 44.26 30.92 -43.91
N GLY A 837 44.89 31.20 -42.78
CA GLY A 837 45.75 30.22 -42.13
C GLY A 837 45.44 30.09 -40.65
N ASN A 838 45.89 28.99 -40.07
CA ASN A 838 45.67 28.69 -38.66
C ASN A 838 46.58 29.54 -37.78
N GLN A 839 45.99 30.42 -36.96
CA GLN A 839 46.74 31.29 -36.03
C GLN A 839 47.62 30.50 -35.04
N LEU A 840 47.30 29.24 -34.77
CA LEU A 840 47.98 28.40 -33.78
C LEU A 840 49.14 27.58 -34.37
N VAL A 841 49.31 27.51 -35.70
CA VAL A 841 50.33 26.68 -36.35
C VAL A 841 51.28 27.54 -37.22
N PHE A 842 52.57 27.61 -36.86
CA PHE A 842 53.58 28.46 -37.56
C PHE A 842 54.99 27.84 -37.65
N ALA A 843 55.80 28.26 -38.64
CA ALA A 843 57.17 27.78 -38.88
C ALA A 843 58.23 28.90 -38.97
N ASP A 844 59.41 28.70 -38.32
CA ASP A 844 60.58 29.60 -38.36
C ASP A 844 61.76 29.01 -39.19
N THR A 845 62.26 29.68 -40.24
CA THR A 845 63.30 29.16 -41.16
C THR A 845 64.35 30.20 -41.58
N CYS A 846 65.58 29.77 -41.96
CA CYS A 846 66.61 30.65 -42.53
C CYS A 846 66.39 31.05 -44.00
N ILE A 847 65.27 30.62 -44.57
CA ILE A 847 64.79 30.88 -45.94
C ILE A 847 63.88 32.14 -45.93
N LEU A 848 63.82 32.91 -47.05
CA LEU A 848 63.17 34.24 -47.13
C LEU A 848 61.76 34.28 -47.76
N ILE A 849 61.19 33.14 -48.13
CA ILE A 849 59.89 33.02 -48.82
C ILE A 849 59.03 32.02 -48.03
N PRO A 850 57.70 32.22 -47.91
CA PRO A 850 56.83 31.26 -47.24
C PRO A 850 57.06 29.84 -47.78
N PRO A 851 57.28 28.85 -46.90
CA PRO A 851 57.25 27.45 -47.28
C PRO A 851 55.91 27.10 -47.94
N VAL A 852 55.93 26.11 -48.85
CA VAL A 852 54.70 25.60 -49.45
C VAL A 852 53.76 25.10 -48.35
N GLY A 853 52.49 25.52 -48.39
CA GLY A 853 51.48 25.20 -47.36
C GLY A 853 51.44 26.18 -46.18
N PHE A 854 52.17 27.31 -46.26
CA PHE A 854 52.13 28.36 -45.26
C PHE A 854 51.88 29.74 -45.90
N VAL A 855 51.03 30.55 -45.26
CA VAL A 855 50.67 31.94 -45.61
C VAL A 855 50.99 32.92 -44.47
N ASP A 856 50.75 34.21 -44.69
CA ASP A 856 50.98 35.26 -43.69
C ASP A 856 49.70 35.80 -43.03
N ASN A 857 48.52 35.28 -43.43
CA ASN A 857 47.20 35.64 -42.89
C ASN A 857 46.67 34.53 -41.96
N SER A 858 45.99 34.88 -40.86
CA SER A 858 45.72 33.93 -39.76
C SER A 858 44.24 33.88 -39.29
N SER A 859 43.25 34.02 -40.18
CA SER A 859 41.83 34.29 -39.80
C SER A 859 40.82 33.20 -40.17
N ASP A 860 41.25 31.94 -40.24
CA ASP A 860 40.39 30.80 -40.52
C ASP A 860 39.73 30.23 -39.24
N CYS A 861 38.42 29.92 -39.29
CA CYS A 861 37.70 29.27 -38.19
C CYS A 861 37.63 27.73 -38.32
N ASP A 862 37.85 27.19 -39.53
CA ASP A 862 38.10 25.77 -39.77
C ASP A 862 39.08 25.60 -40.96
N ASP A 863 40.38 25.61 -40.64
CA ASP A 863 41.50 25.48 -41.59
C ASP A 863 41.52 24.16 -42.39
N SER A 864 40.52 23.29 -42.20
CA SER A 864 40.35 22.04 -42.93
C SER A 864 39.22 22.06 -43.96
N ASP A 865 38.38 23.11 -44.01
CA ASP A 865 37.23 23.23 -44.90
C ASP A 865 37.08 24.63 -45.53
N ASN A 866 37.43 24.73 -46.82
CA ASN A 866 37.41 25.98 -47.58
C ASN A 866 36.03 26.61 -47.78
N SER A 867 34.97 25.94 -47.34
CA SER A 867 33.60 26.47 -47.34
C SER A 867 33.23 27.16 -46.03
N ILE A 868 34.03 26.99 -44.98
CA ILE A 868 33.83 27.55 -43.64
C ILE A 868 34.93 28.58 -43.37
N ASN A 869 34.70 29.78 -43.89
CA ASN A 869 35.59 30.92 -43.71
C ASN A 869 34.75 32.20 -43.63
N PRO A 870 35.36 33.36 -43.34
CA PRO A 870 34.62 34.62 -43.22
C PRO A 870 33.81 35.04 -44.46
N ASP A 871 33.96 34.36 -45.60
CA ASP A 871 33.23 34.60 -46.85
C ASP A 871 32.15 33.52 -47.17
N GLY A 872 31.86 32.59 -46.24
CA GLY A 872 30.89 31.50 -46.42
C GLY A 872 29.41 31.91 -46.52
N ILE A 873 28.53 30.99 -46.94
CA ILE A 873 27.07 31.20 -47.10
C ILE A 873 26.30 30.15 -46.29
N GLU A 874 25.35 30.59 -45.45
CA GLU A 874 24.50 29.73 -44.60
C GLU A 874 23.61 28.75 -45.37
N ILE A 875 23.53 27.51 -44.86
CA ILE A 875 22.67 26.40 -45.32
C ILE A 875 22.07 25.69 -44.10
N CYS A 876 20.81 25.20 -44.16
CA CYS A 876 20.04 24.59 -43.02
C CYS A 876 20.75 23.30 -42.49
N ASP A 877 21.86 23.44 -41.79
CA ASP A 877 22.76 22.37 -41.32
C ASP A 877 23.29 22.56 -39.89
N ALA A 878 22.86 23.64 -39.20
CA ALA A 878 23.25 24.01 -37.85
C ALA A 878 24.73 24.38 -37.66
N VAL A 879 25.47 24.67 -38.74
CA VAL A 879 26.85 25.17 -38.73
C VAL A 879 26.86 26.67 -39.06
N ASP A 880 27.75 27.43 -38.43
CA ASP A 880 28.03 28.83 -38.78
C ASP A 880 29.04 28.85 -39.95
N ASN A 881 28.53 28.79 -41.17
CA ASN A 881 29.37 28.63 -42.37
C ASN A 881 30.18 29.88 -42.69
N ASN A 882 29.79 31.05 -42.17
CA ASN A 882 30.43 32.33 -42.48
C ASN A 882 31.29 32.91 -41.34
N CYS A 883 31.47 32.14 -40.25
CA CYS A 883 32.25 32.49 -39.07
C CYS A 883 31.79 33.82 -38.40
N ASP A 884 30.51 34.23 -38.49
CA ASP A 884 29.99 35.46 -37.87
C ASP A 884 29.39 35.27 -36.46
N GLY A 885 29.29 34.01 -36.02
CA GLY A 885 28.82 33.58 -34.72
C GLY A 885 27.35 33.13 -34.68
N LYS A 886 26.68 32.89 -35.81
CA LYS A 886 25.29 32.41 -35.88
C LYS A 886 25.12 31.32 -36.93
N ALA A 887 24.26 30.34 -36.64
CA ALA A 887 23.92 29.26 -37.56
C ALA A 887 22.49 29.43 -38.10
N ASP A 888 22.30 29.11 -39.39
CA ASP A 888 21.02 28.91 -40.09
C ASP A 888 20.08 30.14 -40.21
N GLU A 889 20.56 31.38 -40.12
CA GLU A 889 19.67 32.54 -40.24
C GLU A 889 19.17 32.81 -41.68
N GLY A 890 17.88 33.12 -41.83
CA GLY A 890 17.28 33.61 -43.08
C GLY A 890 16.50 32.59 -43.94
N LEU A 891 16.16 31.41 -43.41
CA LEU A 891 15.50 30.30 -44.12
C LEU A 891 13.96 30.20 -43.86
N PRO A 892 13.14 29.59 -44.79
CA PRO A 892 11.68 29.41 -44.65
C PRO A 892 11.26 28.32 -43.61
N LYS A 893 10.01 28.35 -43.08
CA LYS A 893 9.48 27.42 -42.03
C LYS A 893 8.20 26.65 -42.43
N PHE A 894 8.04 25.39 -41.98
CA PHE A 894 6.90 24.46 -42.17
C PHE A 894 6.40 23.88 -40.82
N THR A 895 5.10 23.60 -40.67
CA THR A 895 4.45 23.13 -39.42
C THR A 895 3.95 21.68 -39.52
N TYR A 896 4.17 20.85 -38.48
CA TYR A 896 3.71 19.45 -38.35
C TYR A 896 3.12 19.17 -36.94
N TYR A 897 2.31 18.13 -36.77
CA TYR A 897 1.64 17.75 -35.50
C TYR A 897 2.21 16.44 -34.95
N LEU A 898 2.39 16.33 -33.64
CA LEU A 898 2.92 15.13 -32.99
C LEU A 898 2.00 13.94 -33.25
N ASP A 899 2.57 12.78 -33.55
CA ASP A 899 1.92 11.47 -33.73
C ASP A 899 2.61 10.52 -32.73
N SER A 900 2.12 10.52 -31.48
CA SER A 900 2.86 9.90 -30.37
C SER A 900 2.77 8.38 -30.38
N ASP A 901 1.68 7.81 -30.90
CA ASP A 901 1.47 6.37 -31.00
C ASP A 901 1.83 5.77 -32.38
N ASN A 902 2.18 6.63 -33.35
CA ASN A 902 2.60 6.29 -34.72
C ASN A 902 1.52 5.64 -35.59
N ASP A 903 0.25 6.01 -35.39
CA ASP A 903 -0.86 5.50 -36.19
C ASP A 903 -1.09 6.30 -37.51
N GLY A 904 -0.45 7.46 -37.64
CA GLY A 904 -0.50 8.34 -38.81
C GLY A 904 -1.48 9.52 -38.70
N PHE A 905 -2.18 9.66 -37.58
CA PHE A 905 -2.96 10.83 -37.21
C PHE A 905 -2.20 11.64 -36.15
N GLY A 906 -2.51 12.94 -36.05
CA GLY A 906 -1.73 13.84 -35.21
C GLY A 906 -2.59 14.68 -34.29
N ASN A 907 -2.01 15.09 -33.17
CA ASN A 907 -2.66 15.90 -32.16
C ASN A 907 -2.74 17.39 -32.55
N LEU A 908 -3.96 17.93 -32.69
CA LEU A 908 -4.20 19.35 -32.99
C LEU A 908 -3.57 20.32 -31.98
N MET A 909 -3.34 19.87 -30.73
CA MET A 909 -2.81 20.70 -29.65
C MET A 909 -1.27 20.75 -29.59
N MET A 910 -0.56 19.94 -30.38
CA MET A 910 0.91 19.80 -30.31
C MET A 910 1.64 20.07 -31.65
N PRO A 911 1.65 21.30 -32.19
CA PRO A 911 2.37 21.63 -33.43
C PRO A 911 3.88 21.94 -33.23
N THR A 912 4.72 21.67 -34.25
CA THR A 912 6.14 22.05 -34.32
C THR A 912 6.51 22.71 -35.66
N ASP A 913 7.45 23.67 -35.66
CA ASP A 913 7.92 24.42 -36.84
C ASP A 913 9.40 24.10 -37.21
N THR A 914 9.71 23.84 -38.49
CA THR A 914 11.09 23.52 -38.98
C THR A 914 11.43 24.15 -40.35
N CYS A 915 12.72 24.37 -40.69
CA CYS A 915 13.16 24.76 -42.05
C CYS A 915 13.17 23.61 -43.07
N ILE A 916 12.84 22.40 -42.63
CA ILE A 916 12.83 21.17 -43.43
C ILE A 916 11.42 20.91 -43.97
N MET A 917 11.31 20.62 -45.28
CA MET A 917 10.03 20.42 -45.98
C MET A 917 9.42 19.01 -45.77
N GLN A 918 10.00 18.20 -44.90
CA GLN A 918 9.49 16.87 -44.55
C GLN A 918 9.18 16.81 -43.05
N PRO A 919 8.12 16.07 -42.65
CA PRO A 919 7.79 15.90 -41.24
C PRO A 919 8.97 15.32 -40.47
N PRO A 920 9.32 15.90 -39.31
CA PRO A 920 10.22 15.27 -38.36
C PRO A 920 9.73 13.86 -37.99
N ILE A 921 10.65 12.99 -37.59
CA ILE A 921 10.29 11.67 -37.07
C ILE A 921 9.35 11.85 -35.85
N GLY A 922 8.22 11.14 -35.84
CA GLY A 922 7.18 11.24 -34.81
C GLY A 922 6.16 12.37 -35.03
N TYR A 923 6.12 12.99 -36.21
CA TYR A 923 5.15 14.04 -36.55
C TYR A 923 4.49 13.78 -37.91
N VAL A 924 3.24 14.22 -38.08
CA VAL A 924 2.44 14.10 -39.32
C VAL A 924 1.85 15.45 -39.75
N ASP A 925 1.27 15.52 -40.96
CA ASP A 925 0.76 16.76 -41.57
C ASP A 925 -0.76 16.97 -41.37
N ASN A 926 -1.40 16.15 -40.55
CA ASN A 926 -2.83 16.22 -40.22
C ASN A 926 -3.05 16.27 -38.70
N SER A 927 -4.26 16.67 -38.29
CA SER A 927 -4.61 16.95 -36.90
C SER A 927 -5.92 16.25 -36.46
N LEU A 928 -6.11 14.99 -36.85
CA LEU A 928 -7.41 14.30 -36.79
C LEU A 928 -7.54 13.26 -35.66
N ASP A 929 -6.54 13.15 -34.79
CA ASP A 929 -6.54 12.15 -33.73
C ASP A 929 -7.41 12.59 -32.54
N CYS A 930 -8.29 11.69 -32.05
CA CYS A 930 -9.09 11.93 -30.85
C CYS A 930 -8.42 11.38 -29.56
N ASP A 931 -7.43 10.50 -29.67
CA ASP A 931 -6.54 10.06 -28.58
C ASP A 931 -5.14 9.69 -29.10
N ASP A 932 -4.27 10.71 -29.21
CA ASP A 932 -2.89 10.61 -29.72
C ASP A 932 -1.94 9.76 -28.86
N SER A 933 -2.45 9.12 -27.80
CA SER A 933 -1.70 8.18 -26.95
C SER A 933 -2.02 6.72 -27.25
N ASN A 934 -3.01 6.43 -28.09
CA ASN A 934 -3.52 5.09 -28.34
C ASN A 934 -3.89 4.85 -29.81
N SER A 935 -3.01 4.11 -30.51
CA SER A 935 -3.16 3.77 -31.94
C SER A 935 -4.42 2.96 -32.30
N GLY A 936 -5.21 2.53 -31.30
CA GLY A 936 -6.51 1.89 -31.48
C GLY A 936 -7.69 2.86 -31.59
N ILE A 937 -7.51 4.13 -31.23
CA ILE A 937 -8.56 5.15 -31.12
C ILE A 937 -8.24 6.30 -32.10
N SER A 938 -8.70 6.16 -33.33
CA SER A 938 -8.47 7.16 -34.37
C SER A 938 -9.52 7.04 -35.47
N PRO A 939 -9.58 7.91 -36.49
CA PRO A 939 -10.63 7.83 -37.53
C PRO A 939 -10.70 6.53 -38.34
N ILE A 940 -9.79 5.58 -38.11
CA ILE A 940 -9.76 4.23 -38.69
C ILE A 940 -9.87 3.11 -37.64
N GLY A 941 -10.07 3.46 -36.37
CA GLY A 941 -10.25 2.54 -35.26
C GLY A 941 -11.39 1.56 -35.50
N ILE A 942 -11.31 0.41 -34.87
CA ILE A 942 -12.34 -0.63 -34.96
C ILE A 942 -13.03 -0.68 -33.60
N GLU A 943 -14.31 -0.33 -33.60
CA GLU A 943 -15.22 -0.42 -32.46
C GLU A 943 -15.01 -1.69 -31.62
N ILE A 944 -14.72 -1.49 -30.34
CA ILE A 944 -14.64 -2.55 -29.34
C ILE A 944 -15.98 -2.58 -28.61
N PRO A 945 -16.76 -3.65 -28.73
CA PRO A 945 -18.10 -3.63 -28.21
C PRO A 945 -18.21 -3.50 -26.68
N ASP A 946 -19.22 -2.75 -26.23
CA ASP A 946 -19.68 -2.64 -24.84
C ASP A 946 -18.69 -1.98 -23.85
N ASN A 947 -17.75 -1.14 -24.32
CA ASN A 947 -16.73 -0.47 -23.48
C ASN A 947 -16.91 1.05 -23.34
N ASP A 948 -17.97 1.65 -23.90
CA ASP A 948 -18.30 3.09 -23.83
C ASP A 948 -17.24 4.03 -24.45
N ILE A 949 -16.36 3.52 -25.33
CA ILE A 949 -15.34 4.28 -26.06
C ILE A 949 -15.73 4.37 -27.55
N ASP A 950 -15.51 5.53 -28.17
CA ASP A 950 -15.76 5.77 -29.60
C ASP A 950 -14.44 5.60 -30.37
N GLU A 951 -14.06 4.35 -30.66
CA GLU A 951 -12.74 4.05 -31.24
C GLU A 951 -12.51 4.65 -32.62
N ASP A 952 -13.56 4.85 -33.42
CA ASP A 952 -13.42 5.41 -34.78
C ASP A 952 -13.63 6.94 -34.86
N CYS A 953 -13.70 7.60 -33.71
CA CYS A 953 -13.94 9.04 -33.55
C CYS A 953 -15.19 9.56 -34.31
N ASN A 954 -16.22 8.73 -34.55
CA ASN A 954 -17.45 9.11 -35.26
C ASN A 954 -18.55 9.70 -34.36
N GLY A 955 -18.38 9.55 -33.05
CA GLY A 955 -19.26 9.97 -31.96
C GLY A 955 -20.26 8.90 -31.48
N ILE A 956 -20.05 7.61 -31.75
CA ILE A 956 -21.00 6.52 -31.44
C ILE A 956 -20.29 5.17 -31.17
N ASP A 957 -20.44 4.64 -29.93
CA ASP A 957 -20.00 3.29 -29.49
C ASP A 957 -20.96 2.14 -29.92
N LEU A 958 -20.41 0.93 -30.11
CA LEU A 958 -21.06 -0.32 -30.52
C LEU A 958 -21.47 -1.24 -29.34
N PHE A 959 -22.77 -1.49 -29.13
CA PHE A 959 -23.27 -2.43 -28.10
C PHE A 959 -23.60 -3.85 -28.65
N ILE A 960 -23.17 -4.92 -27.98
CA ILE A 960 -23.48 -6.32 -28.30
C ILE A 960 -24.36 -7.00 -27.24
N GLU A 961 -24.20 -6.67 -25.96
CA GLU A 961 -25.07 -7.17 -24.89
C GLU A 961 -26.34 -6.34 -24.68
N ALA A 962 -27.43 -7.00 -24.30
CA ALA A 962 -28.73 -6.34 -24.16
C ALA A 962 -28.85 -5.60 -22.81
N LYS A 963 -28.64 -4.29 -22.82
CA LYS A 963 -28.76 -3.39 -21.66
C LYS A 963 -30.08 -2.61 -21.67
N MET A 964 -30.62 -2.26 -20.50
CA MET A 964 -31.77 -1.37 -20.38
C MET A 964 -31.52 -0.33 -19.29
N PHE A 965 -31.86 0.93 -19.55
CA PHE A 965 -31.68 2.01 -18.58
C PHE A 965 -32.64 3.18 -18.85
N PRO A 966 -33.06 3.90 -17.81
CA PRO A 966 -32.94 3.53 -16.39
C PRO A 966 -33.88 2.35 -16.05
N ASN A 967 -33.59 1.55 -15.01
CA ASN A 967 -34.51 0.54 -14.46
C ASN A 967 -34.24 0.40 -12.94
N PRO A 968 -35.00 1.07 -12.06
CA PRO A 968 -36.36 1.57 -12.25
C PRO A 968 -36.51 2.73 -13.25
N PHE A 969 -37.63 2.80 -13.97
CA PHE A 969 -37.94 3.87 -14.93
C PHE A 969 -39.24 4.60 -14.57
N ASP A 970 -39.27 5.92 -14.84
CA ASP A 970 -40.46 6.76 -14.69
C ASP A 970 -41.17 6.95 -16.05
N GLU A 971 -40.64 7.81 -16.93
CA GLU A 971 -41.30 8.08 -18.21
C GLU A 971 -40.78 7.25 -19.39
N GLU A 972 -39.48 6.97 -19.39
CA GLU A 972 -38.74 6.42 -20.53
C GLU A 972 -37.81 5.29 -20.09
N LEU A 973 -37.87 4.16 -20.79
CA LEU A 973 -36.96 3.03 -20.66
C LEU A 973 -36.24 2.84 -22.01
N ARG A 974 -34.94 3.14 -22.05
CA ARG A 974 -34.10 2.89 -23.23
C ARG A 974 -33.60 1.46 -23.19
N ILE A 975 -33.63 0.79 -24.34
CA ILE A 975 -33.24 -0.62 -24.47
C ILE A 975 -32.27 -0.75 -25.63
N HIS A 976 -31.08 -1.24 -25.30
CA HIS A 976 -30.04 -1.62 -26.23
C HIS A 976 -30.18 -3.12 -26.51
N LEU A 977 -30.21 -3.49 -27.79
CA LEU A 977 -30.36 -4.88 -28.22
C LEU A 977 -29.65 -5.04 -29.55
N ASN A 978 -28.78 -6.05 -29.66
CA ASN A 978 -28.11 -6.43 -30.90
C ASN A 978 -29.11 -7.03 -31.91
N TYR A 979 -29.93 -6.16 -32.49
CA TYR A 979 -31.00 -6.49 -33.42
C TYR A 979 -31.42 -5.22 -34.16
N ASP A 980 -31.41 -5.23 -35.50
CA ASP A 980 -31.98 -4.14 -36.32
C ASP A 980 -33.29 -4.58 -36.96
N GLY A 981 -34.36 -3.80 -36.76
CA GLY A 981 -35.68 -4.04 -37.34
C GLY A 981 -36.85 -3.98 -36.36
N GLU A 982 -38.03 -4.41 -36.82
CA GLU A 982 -39.28 -4.32 -36.04
C GLU A 982 -39.35 -5.43 -34.98
N VAL A 983 -39.65 -5.04 -33.74
CA VAL A 983 -39.86 -5.94 -32.58
C VAL A 983 -41.22 -5.70 -31.93
N ASN A 984 -41.73 -6.74 -31.29
CA ASN A 984 -42.93 -6.75 -30.47
C ASN A 984 -42.54 -6.74 -28.99
N THR A 985 -42.96 -5.75 -28.24
CA THR A 985 -42.65 -5.59 -26.82
C THR A 985 -43.90 -5.84 -25.98
N TYR A 986 -43.78 -6.66 -24.95
CA TYR A 986 -44.85 -7.05 -24.03
C TYR A 986 -44.43 -6.76 -22.59
N ILE A 987 -45.35 -6.26 -21.77
CA ILE A 987 -45.11 -6.04 -20.33
C ILE A 987 -46.17 -6.81 -19.54
N PHE A 988 -45.74 -7.56 -18.52
CA PHE A 988 -46.57 -8.38 -17.64
C PHE A 988 -46.44 -7.94 -16.17
N GLU A 989 -47.50 -8.05 -15.37
CA GLU A 989 -47.47 -7.80 -13.92
C GLU A 989 -46.82 -8.98 -13.18
N SER A 990 -45.77 -8.73 -12.37
CA SER A 990 -44.91 -9.78 -11.81
C SER A 990 -45.60 -10.75 -10.85
N VAL A 991 -46.65 -10.31 -10.14
CA VAL A 991 -47.39 -11.16 -9.19
C VAL A 991 -48.46 -12.02 -9.87
N SER A 992 -49.15 -11.49 -10.89
CA SER A 992 -50.33 -12.13 -11.51
C SER A 992 -50.03 -12.81 -12.85
N GLY A 993 -48.91 -12.45 -13.50
CA GLY A 993 -48.56 -12.87 -14.86
C GLY A 993 -49.47 -12.29 -15.94
N ARG A 994 -50.35 -11.32 -15.61
CA ARG A 994 -51.26 -10.68 -16.55
C ARG A 994 -50.51 -9.70 -17.45
N ARG A 995 -50.73 -9.79 -18.76
CA ARG A 995 -50.21 -8.79 -19.70
C ARG A 995 -50.89 -7.43 -19.48
N VAL A 996 -50.09 -6.41 -19.21
CA VAL A 996 -50.54 -5.04 -18.97
C VAL A 996 -50.28 -4.11 -20.16
N HIS A 997 -49.22 -4.35 -20.95
CA HIS A 997 -48.90 -3.52 -22.12
C HIS A 997 -48.46 -4.32 -23.35
N PHE A 998 -48.64 -3.74 -24.53
CA PHE A 998 -48.11 -4.23 -25.80
C PHE A 998 -47.85 -3.07 -26.76
N GLN A 999 -46.65 -3.01 -27.35
CA GLN A 999 -46.33 -2.08 -28.42
C GLN A 999 -45.38 -2.70 -29.45
N ARG A 1000 -45.28 -2.07 -30.62
CA ARG A 1000 -44.26 -2.39 -31.62
C ARG A 1000 -43.22 -1.29 -31.67
N ASN A 1001 -41.96 -1.67 -31.70
CA ASN A 1001 -40.83 -0.76 -31.77
C ASN A 1001 -39.97 -1.11 -32.98
N ASN A 1002 -39.26 -0.12 -33.53
CA ASN A 1002 -38.25 -0.35 -34.55
C ASN A 1002 -36.90 -0.01 -33.93
N ILE A 1003 -35.99 -0.98 -33.95
CA ILE A 1003 -34.62 -0.78 -33.50
C ILE A 1003 -33.83 -0.24 -34.68
N ASN A 1004 -33.18 0.91 -34.48
CA ASN A 1004 -32.23 1.47 -35.43
C ASN A 1004 -30.94 1.77 -34.67
N ASN A 1005 -29.79 1.32 -35.19
CA ASN A 1005 -28.49 1.48 -34.54
C ASN A 1005 -28.51 0.85 -33.13
N ASN A 1006 -29.00 -0.39 -33.01
CA ASN A 1006 -28.98 -1.22 -31.80
C ASN A 1006 -29.70 -0.68 -30.55
N PHE A 1007 -30.52 0.37 -30.65
CA PHE A 1007 -31.38 0.77 -29.53
C PHE A 1007 -32.78 1.20 -29.95
N PHE A 1008 -33.70 1.15 -28.99
CA PHE A 1008 -34.99 1.80 -29.09
C PHE A 1008 -35.48 2.20 -27.70
N THR A 1009 -36.50 3.03 -27.67
CA THR A 1009 -37.07 3.56 -26.44
C THR A 1009 -38.50 3.04 -26.24
N ILE A 1010 -38.84 2.68 -25.01
CA ILE A 1010 -40.22 2.52 -24.53
C ILE A 1010 -40.60 3.76 -23.72
N ARG A 1011 -41.64 4.48 -24.13
CA ARG A 1011 -42.30 5.51 -23.30
C ARG A 1011 -43.65 5.00 -22.88
N ASN A 1012 -43.94 4.93 -21.59
CA ASN A 1012 -45.20 4.32 -21.15
C ASN A 1012 -45.83 4.94 -19.90
N TYR A 1013 -46.49 6.08 -20.10
CA TYR A 1013 -47.22 6.85 -19.08
C TYR A 1013 -48.45 6.14 -18.46
N GLU A 1014 -48.79 4.91 -18.88
CA GLU A 1014 -50.00 4.20 -18.43
C GLU A 1014 -49.75 3.09 -17.39
N LEU A 1015 -48.49 2.83 -17.02
CA LEU A 1015 -48.16 1.85 -15.98
C LEU A 1015 -48.35 2.45 -14.57
N PHE A 1016 -48.83 1.64 -13.64
CA PHE A 1016 -48.85 2.02 -12.22
C PHE A 1016 -47.49 1.73 -11.59
N GLY A 1017 -47.20 2.33 -10.43
CA GLY A 1017 -45.99 2.02 -9.66
C GLY A 1017 -45.93 0.52 -9.34
N GLY A 1018 -44.82 -0.15 -9.65
CA GLY A 1018 -44.63 -1.56 -9.31
C GLY A 1018 -43.65 -2.32 -10.19
N VAL A 1019 -43.48 -3.61 -9.85
CA VAL A 1019 -42.58 -4.54 -10.55
C VAL A 1019 -43.34 -5.24 -11.69
N TYR A 1020 -42.74 -5.22 -12.88
CA TYR A 1020 -43.23 -5.84 -14.09
C TYR A 1020 -42.18 -6.75 -14.73
N PHE A 1021 -42.61 -7.58 -15.67
CA PHE A 1021 -41.74 -8.42 -16.49
C PHE A 1021 -41.87 -8.00 -17.95
N LEU A 1022 -40.76 -7.55 -18.54
CA LEU A 1022 -40.64 -7.15 -19.94
C LEU A 1022 -40.25 -8.36 -20.80
N VAL A 1023 -40.89 -8.48 -21.96
CA VAL A 1023 -40.54 -9.48 -22.97
C VAL A 1023 -40.52 -8.85 -24.36
N ILE A 1024 -39.43 -8.99 -25.09
CA ILE A 1024 -39.22 -8.51 -26.46
C ILE A 1024 -39.18 -9.72 -27.39
N ARG A 1025 -39.92 -9.66 -28.49
CA ARG A 1025 -39.98 -10.73 -29.50
C ARG A 1025 -39.82 -10.18 -30.91
N ASP A 1026 -39.25 -10.98 -31.80
CA ASP A 1026 -39.24 -10.66 -33.22
C ASP A 1026 -40.65 -10.73 -33.84
N THR A 1027 -40.79 -10.41 -35.12
CA THR A 1027 -42.07 -10.49 -35.84
C THR A 1027 -42.61 -11.91 -36.02
N ASN A 1028 -41.78 -12.94 -35.82
CA ASN A 1028 -42.16 -14.35 -35.92
C ASN A 1028 -42.57 -14.95 -34.56
N GLY A 1029 -42.41 -14.20 -33.47
CA GLY A 1029 -42.75 -14.59 -32.11
C GLY A 1029 -41.62 -15.28 -31.34
N VAL A 1030 -40.38 -15.22 -31.83
CA VAL A 1030 -39.18 -15.66 -31.11
C VAL A 1030 -38.82 -14.62 -30.06
N GLU A 1031 -38.57 -15.04 -28.83
CA GLU A 1031 -38.12 -14.16 -27.75
C GLU A 1031 -36.67 -13.75 -27.96
N LEU A 1032 -36.42 -12.45 -28.01
CA LEU A 1032 -35.11 -11.84 -28.21
C LEU A 1032 -34.48 -11.45 -26.87
N TYR A 1033 -35.30 -10.99 -25.92
CA TYR A 1033 -34.84 -10.52 -24.61
C TYR A 1033 -36.00 -10.45 -23.63
N SER A 1034 -35.75 -10.72 -22.35
CA SER A 1034 -36.71 -10.53 -21.26
C SER A 1034 -35.99 -10.19 -19.96
N ASN A 1035 -36.58 -9.28 -19.17
CA ASN A 1035 -36.01 -8.87 -17.88
C ASN A 1035 -37.11 -8.31 -16.97
N THR A 1036 -36.83 -8.22 -15.67
CA THR A 1036 -37.69 -7.53 -14.70
C THR A 1036 -37.51 -6.03 -14.86
N ILE A 1037 -38.61 -5.29 -14.94
CA ILE A 1037 -38.60 -3.82 -14.99
C ILE A 1037 -39.42 -3.25 -13.85
N VAL A 1038 -38.93 -2.19 -13.22
CA VAL A 1038 -39.62 -1.48 -12.14
C VAL A 1038 -40.08 -0.15 -12.69
N HIS A 1039 -41.39 0.09 -12.70
CA HIS A 1039 -41.94 1.39 -13.08
C HIS A 1039 -42.29 2.15 -11.81
N VAL A 1040 -41.71 3.34 -11.63
CA VAL A 1040 -41.99 4.23 -10.49
C VAL A 1040 -42.98 5.28 -10.94
N ASN A 1041 -44.16 5.36 -10.30
CA ASN A 1041 -45.18 6.33 -10.69
C ASN A 1041 -45.15 7.51 -9.71
N ARG A 1042 -44.54 8.63 -10.11
CA ARG A 1042 -44.36 9.84 -9.28
C ARG A 1042 -45.62 10.70 -9.09
N ASN A 1043 -46.82 10.22 -9.44
CA ASN A 1043 -48.07 10.99 -9.36
C ASN A 1043 -49.00 10.61 -8.18
N PHE A 1044 -48.50 10.03 -7.08
CA PHE A 1044 -49.32 9.72 -5.91
C PHE A 1044 -48.70 10.08 -4.57
#